data_AF-A0A8T6I1E3-F1
#
_entry.id   AF-A0A8T6I1E3-F1
#
_cell.length_a   1.000
_cell.length_b   1.000
_cell.length_c   1.000
_cell.angle_alpha   90.00
_cell.angle_beta   90.00
_cell.angle_gamma   90.00
#
_symmetry.space_group_name_H-M   'P 1'
#
loop_
_entity.id
_entity.type
_entity.pdbx_description
1 polymer ?
#
loop_
_entity_poly.entity_id
_entity_poly.type
_entity_poly.pdbx_seq_one_letter_code
_entity_poly.pdbx_strand_id
1 'polypeptide(L)'
;PHPPPPPGPPPPPVPETGIRFTRVLDAGLDRAFVTRFLSIKDPERFSNGIAAADYDADQDIDLYIVGGRTHPNHLYQNRGDGTFVEVAASIGLDVTHWGSGPVFGDVDGDGDLDLFVGSGDGDPVYLFENRLQADTEPSGVFVDRTAESGIAITTENTVSAAFHDYDRDGYLDLFMAHWGAERRPGEDTETVWRNNGDFTFTSTSIETGIAAAIVKGGRDWSFTPNLSDIDADGDADLLMVSDLNNSEVLINNGDGTFMATTDRNVIDDQAGMGAAVGDYDNDGDMDWFVTSIYTLDVGGEHYGNRLYRNDGTGVFTDVTTESEVQDGGWGWGSCFADFDNDGHLDIFHVNGWHYELDKDFTIDQVRFFHSQGNGIFDERAEEVGLVNKSQGRAVVCFDAERDGDIDIAIVNNSSDHLVYYRNDLNNDSHYLGVKLDARDMNTHGVGAWITVTTTLGEQVRELRAGSNYASQNPLEAHFGLGTARVADVEVRWPDGSTTTLNAVAADQLLTVTQGRDKVLRLTVVRGDGDGIYAEGDEIEIESDAATRNYHFSHWTSEGGGSFADMYAARTVFTMPDNRVTLVANYLPGVALSEDVSVARRWNEVLLQSIRNDWARPTVHARNLFHSSAAMYDIWAAYSDNAAPWLLGRTRSGVECARETFPEPDDVDAAREEAISHAVYRIIFQRFRRSPGVARIRRDINALMSALGHDPRNDSTDYTGGSAAALGNHIGQCYLEFGLADGANEANDYVNTAYEPVNPPLRPDMPGNPDIVDLNRWQPLSLETFIDQAGNPAQSEPEFLSPEWGHVVPFALTEADLVRYDRDGFTYWVYHDPGMPPTIDGSLAESYKWGFSLVSIWSSHLSPDDGVTVDISPASLGNVQDYPRNFEDYPDFFDTLQGGDPGTGYDVNPVTGDPYARQVVPRGDYSRVLAEFWADGPDSETPPGHWFTILNEVNEHDLLERRFRGMGQPLDHLEWDVKAYFALGGAMHDAAITAWGIKGWYDYLRPVSAIRAMADRGQSSDAELAAYHVDGIPLEDGYIELVETGDDLAGENDEHVGKIKLLAWRGPDHIDDPETDAAGVDWILAENWWPYQRPTFVTPPFAGYVSGHSTYSRAAAEVLTALTGDEYFPGGMSGFEIRANEFLVFEEGPSVDMTLQWATYQDASDQTSLSRIWGGIHPPADDLPGRLIGIDVGRDAFALAESYFDGTAQP
;
A
#
# COMPACT_ATOMS: atom_id res chain seq x y z
N PRO A 1 49.73 -23.17 38.30
CA PRO A 1 50.50 -23.20 37.03
C PRO A 1 50.67 -24.65 36.55
N HIS A 2 49.81 -25.10 35.63
CA HIS A 2 49.97 -26.34 34.87
C HIS A 2 50.42 -25.99 33.44
N PRO A 3 51.25 -26.83 32.80
CA PRO A 3 51.85 -26.53 31.49
C PRO A 3 50.83 -26.67 30.36
N PRO A 4 51.05 -26.00 29.22
CA PRO A 4 50.14 -26.08 28.08
C PRO A 4 50.19 -27.46 27.41
N PRO A 5 49.07 -27.92 26.83
CA PRO A 5 48.98 -29.19 26.14
C PRO A 5 49.79 -29.18 24.82
N PRO A 6 50.20 -30.35 24.31
CA PRO A 6 50.99 -30.46 23.08
C PRO A 6 50.16 -30.02 21.85
N PRO A 7 50.82 -29.54 20.78
CA PRO A 7 50.13 -29.12 19.57
C PRO A 7 49.42 -30.30 18.91
N GLY A 8 48.19 -30.05 18.47
CA GLY A 8 47.35 -31.01 17.74
C GLY A 8 47.93 -31.38 16.36
N PRO A 9 47.35 -32.40 15.70
CA PRO A 9 47.78 -32.82 14.37
C PRO A 9 47.58 -31.68 13.35
N PRO A 10 48.36 -31.65 12.24
CA PRO A 10 48.18 -30.67 11.19
C PRO A 10 46.79 -30.79 10.55
N PRO A 11 46.21 -29.69 10.05
CA PRO A 11 44.94 -29.72 9.33
C PRO A 11 45.02 -30.64 8.09
N PRO A 12 43.89 -31.24 7.67
CA PRO A 12 43.83 -32.02 6.45
C PRO A 12 44.24 -31.17 5.23
N PRO A 13 44.77 -31.79 4.16
CA PRO A 13 45.06 -31.11 2.91
C PRO A 13 43.78 -30.49 2.31
N VAL A 14 43.96 -29.40 1.56
CA VAL A 14 42.90 -28.71 0.79
C VAL A 14 42.21 -29.71 -0.16
N PRO A 15 40.87 -29.71 -0.28
CA PRO A 15 40.13 -30.53 -1.24
C PRO A 15 40.67 -30.41 -2.68
N GLU A 16 40.69 -31.52 -3.44
CA GLU A 16 41.19 -31.58 -4.82
C GLU A 16 40.33 -30.82 -5.85
N THR A 17 39.11 -30.38 -5.49
CA THR A 17 38.11 -29.77 -6.41
C THR A 17 38.11 -28.23 -6.46
N GLY A 18 38.60 -27.55 -5.41
CA GLY A 18 38.59 -26.08 -5.33
C GLY A 18 37.27 -25.45 -4.84
N ILE A 19 36.19 -26.24 -4.67
CA ILE A 19 34.89 -25.79 -4.15
C ILE A 19 34.99 -25.45 -2.66
N ARG A 20 34.34 -24.35 -2.25
CA ARG A 20 34.15 -24.03 -0.84
C ARG A 20 32.92 -23.16 -0.63
N PHE A 21 31.94 -23.67 0.10
CA PHE A 21 30.80 -22.88 0.54
C PHE A 21 31.06 -22.16 1.85
N THR A 22 30.80 -20.87 1.86
CA THR A 22 30.82 -20.02 3.06
C THR A 22 29.41 -19.56 3.36
N ARG A 23 28.92 -19.88 4.57
CA ARG A 23 27.65 -19.32 5.05
C ARG A 23 27.81 -17.82 5.27
N VAL A 24 27.00 -17.02 4.58
CA VAL A 24 26.96 -15.57 4.74
C VAL A 24 25.89 -15.21 5.78
N LEU A 25 26.23 -14.37 6.74
CA LEU A 25 25.32 -13.96 7.82
C LEU A 25 24.78 -12.54 7.66
N ASP A 26 25.57 -11.65 7.05
CA ASP A 26 25.25 -10.22 6.92
C ASP A 26 24.86 -9.86 5.46
N ALA A 27 24.10 -10.73 4.80
CA ALA A 27 23.68 -10.54 3.41
C ALA A 27 22.45 -9.64 3.23
N GLY A 28 21.84 -9.14 4.32
CA GLY A 28 20.56 -8.40 4.27
C GLY A 28 19.32 -9.29 4.17
N LEU A 29 19.48 -10.61 4.30
CA LEU A 29 18.44 -11.63 4.26
C LEU A 29 17.82 -11.90 5.66
N ASP A 30 17.42 -10.84 6.35
CA ASP A 30 16.79 -10.93 7.68
C ASP A 30 15.27 -11.01 7.57
N ARG A 31 14.64 -11.97 8.26
CA ARG A 31 13.16 -12.07 8.35
C ARG A 31 12.66 -12.47 9.72
N ALA A 32 11.44 -12.00 10.03
CA ALA A 32 10.63 -12.55 11.10
C ALA A 32 9.79 -13.72 10.54
N PHE A 33 9.77 -14.84 11.25
CA PHE A 33 8.97 -16.01 10.89
C PHE A 33 8.49 -16.70 12.16
N VAL A 34 7.27 -17.23 12.16
CA VAL A 34 6.74 -18.01 13.29
C VAL A 34 6.26 -19.37 12.80
N THR A 35 6.88 -20.42 13.32
CA THR A 35 6.34 -21.80 13.22
C THR A 35 5.41 -22.06 14.42
N ARG A 36 4.17 -22.48 14.19
CA ARG A 36 3.25 -22.93 15.26
C ARG A 36 2.75 -24.35 14.99
N PHE A 37 3.61 -25.32 15.28
CA PHE A 37 3.24 -26.74 15.20
C PHE A 37 2.26 -27.14 16.32
N LEU A 38 0.97 -27.28 16.00
CA LEU A 38 -0.08 -27.81 16.86
C LEU A 38 -0.17 -29.35 16.79
N SER A 39 0.23 -29.98 15.68
CA SER A 39 0.26 -31.43 15.46
C SER A 39 1.32 -31.88 14.44
N ILE A 40 1.45 -33.21 14.27
CA ILE A 40 2.31 -33.86 13.25
C ILE A 40 1.68 -33.88 11.84
N LYS A 41 0.39 -33.53 11.73
CA LYS A 41 -0.36 -33.45 10.47
C LYS A 41 -0.49 -32.03 9.94
N ASP A 42 0.14 -31.06 10.59
CA ASP A 42 -0.01 -29.66 10.24
C ASP A 42 0.74 -29.39 8.93
N PRO A 43 0.08 -28.73 7.95
CA PRO A 43 0.76 -28.34 6.72
C PRO A 43 2.04 -27.52 6.95
N GLU A 44 2.23 -26.89 8.13
CA GLU A 44 3.32 -25.95 8.42
C GLU A 44 4.67 -26.68 8.45
N ARG A 45 4.63 -28.01 8.50
CA ARG A 45 5.81 -28.86 8.47
C ARG A 45 6.27 -29.17 7.05
N PHE A 46 5.41 -29.07 6.05
CA PHE A 46 5.73 -29.40 4.67
C PHE A 46 5.52 -28.22 3.69
N SER A 47 4.75 -27.19 4.06
CA SER A 47 4.64 -25.92 3.34
C SER A 47 5.77 -24.95 3.71
N ASN A 48 6.27 -24.20 2.74
CA ASN A 48 7.04 -22.94 2.80
C ASN A 48 7.37 -22.59 1.34
N GLY A 49 8.32 -21.71 1.06
CA GLY A 49 8.87 -21.64 -0.29
C GLY A 49 9.78 -20.46 -0.58
N ILE A 50 10.52 -20.61 -1.66
CA ILE A 50 11.44 -19.60 -2.20
C ILE A 50 11.47 -19.69 -3.73
N ALA A 51 11.39 -18.57 -4.42
CA ALA A 51 11.57 -18.50 -5.87
C ALA A 51 12.64 -17.47 -6.19
N ALA A 52 13.48 -17.78 -7.17
CA ALA A 52 14.57 -16.91 -7.61
C ALA A 52 14.30 -16.43 -9.03
N ALA A 53 14.36 -15.12 -9.26
CA ALA A 53 14.11 -14.51 -10.57
C ALA A 53 14.75 -13.12 -10.64
N ASP A 54 15.07 -12.67 -11.85
CA ASP A 54 15.42 -11.28 -12.18
C ASP A 54 14.10 -10.52 -12.43
N TYR A 55 13.42 -10.11 -11.35
CA TYR A 55 12.04 -9.61 -11.44
C TYR A 55 11.97 -8.16 -11.95
N ASP A 56 13.06 -7.40 -11.79
CA ASP A 56 13.16 -5.99 -12.16
C ASP A 56 14.03 -5.72 -13.40
N ALA A 57 14.44 -6.79 -14.08
CA ALA A 57 15.22 -6.79 -15.31
C ALA A 57 16.58 -6.08 -15.19
N ASP A 58 17.16 -5.99 -13.99
CA ASP A 58 18.49 -5.44 -13.76
C ASP A 58 19.63 -6.45 -14.00
N GLN A 59 19.27 -7.71 -14.28
CA GLN A 59 20.14 -8.87 -14.49
C GLN A 59 20.72 -9.46 -13.23
N ASP A 60 20.41 -8.98 -12.03
CA ASP A 60 20.74 -9.65 -10.79
C ASP A 60 19.58 -10.58 -10.38
N ILE A 61 19.90 -11.69 -9.71
CA ILE A 61 18.86 -12.65 -9.28
C ILE A 61 18.35 -12.28 -7.89
N ASP A 62 17.05 -12.03 -7.79
CA ASP A 62 16.32 -11.71 -6.57
C ASP A 62 15.64 -12.93 -5.96
N LEU A 63 15.26 -12.82 -4.68
CA LEU A 63 14.68 -13.94 -3.93
C LEU A 63 13.30 -13.57 -3.33
N TYR A 64 12.24 -14.19 -3.84
CA TYR A 64 10.92 -14.17 -3.22
C TYR A 64 10.80 -15.29 -2.18
N ILE A 65 10.29 -14.98 -0.99
CA ILE A 65 10.23 -15.94 0.12
C ILE A 65 8.92 -15.77 0.89
N VAL A 66 8.21 -16.86 1.15
CA VAL A 66 6.96 -16.79 1.93
C VAL A 66 7.22 -16.57 3.43
N GLY A 67 6.43 -15.71 4.07
CA GLY A 67 6.56 -15.26 5.46
C GLY A 67 5.88 -16.15 6.50
N GLY A 68 5.03 -17.07 6.04
CA GLY A 68 4.23 -17.95 6.90
C GLY A 68 2.99 -17.26 7.46
N ARG A 69 2.28 -17.94 8.37
CA ARG A 69 0.87 -17.62 8.71
C ARG A 69 0.62 -16.23 9.31
N THR A 70 1.59 -15.64 10.02
CA THR A 70 1.38 -14.39 10.77
C THR A 70 2.38 -13.29 10.42
N HIS A 71 3.18 -13.49 9.38
CA HIS A 71 4.16 -12.52 8.92
C HIS A 71 4.04 -12.35 7.40
N PRO A 72 4.29 -11.15 6.88
CA PRO A 72 4.20 -10.89 5.45
C PRO A 72 5.23 -11.70 4.66
N ASN A 73 4.90 -12.03 3.42
CA ASN A 73 5.88 -12.53 2.46
C ASN A 73 6.95 -11.46 2.16
N HIS A 74 8.11 -11.90 1.67
CA HIS A 74 9.29 -11.07 1.47
C HIS A 74 9.79 -11.20 0.04
N LEU A 75 10.34 -10.10 -0.49
CA LEU A 75 11.11 -10.08 -1.72
C LEU A 75 12.42 -9.37 -1.42
N TYR A 76 13.51 -10.08 -1.63
CA TYR A 76 14.86 -9.60 -1.41
C TYR A 76 15.49 -9.26 -2.75
N GLN A 77 15.53 -7.97 -3.07
CA GLN A 77 16.18 -7.46 -4.26
C GLN A 77 17.70 -7.52 -4.08
N ASN A 78 18.40 -8.12 -5.03
CA ASN A 78 19.85 -8.22 -5.06
C ASN A 78 20.48 -6.89 -5.49
N ARG A 79 21.72 -6.64 -5.06
CA ARG A 79 22.48 -5.42 -5.37
C ARG A 79 23.68 -5.68 -6.29
N GLY A 80 23.80 -6.91 -6.81
CA GLY A 80 24.89 -7.36 -7.67
C GLY A 80 26.21 -7.60 -6.95
N ASP A 81 26.22 -7.61 -5.61
CA ASP A 81 27.41 -7.85 -4.78
C ASP A 81 27.24 -8.98 -3.75
N GLY A 82 26.21 -9.81 -3.94
CA GLY A 82 25.83 -10.87 -3.01
C GLY A 82 25.15 -10.35 -1.73
N THR A 83 24.72 -9.08 -1.71
CA THR A 83 23.87 -8.50 -0.66
C THR A 83 22.50 -8.11 -1.19
N PHE A 84 21.50 -8.16 -0.31
CA PHE A 84 20.09 -8.01 -0.65
C PHE A 84 19.42 -6.91 0.17
N VAL A 85 18.30 -6.40 -0.34
CA VAL A 85 17.40 -5.46 0.34
C VAL A 85 15.96 -5.95 0.26
N GLU A 86 15.26 -5.94 1.39
CA GLU A 86 13.85 -6.32 1.44
C GLU A 86 12.98 -5.20 0.85
N VAL A 87 12.09 -5.53 -0.09
CA VAL A 87 11.26 -4.57 -0.84
C VAL A 87 9.78 -4.94 -0.96
N ALA A 88 9.33 -6.10 -0.44
CA ALA A 88 7.99 -6.63 -0.73
C ALA A 88 6.86 -5.64 -0.47
N ALA A 89 6.86 -4.97 0.69
CA ALA A 89 5.82 -4.02 1.07
C ALA A 89 5.75 -2.80 0.15
N SER A 90 6.89 -2.40 -0.43
CA SER A 90 6.93 -1.25 -1.33
C SER A 90 6.40 -1.56 -2.73
N ILE A 91 6.31 -2.85 -3.09
CA ILE A 91 5.91 -3.30 -4.42
C ILE A 91 4.70 -4.24 -4.40
N GLY A 92 3.93 -4.29 -3.29
CA GLY A 92 2.65 -5.01 -3.24
C GLY A 92 2.72 -6.52 -3.00
N LEU A 93 3.84 -7.03 -2.48
CA LEU A 93 4.06 -8.46 -2.24
C LEU A 93 4.07 -8.88 -0.75
N ASP A 94 3.80 -7.97 0.18
CA ASP A 94 3.79 -8.21 1.64
C ASP A 94 2.50 -8.88 2.15
N VAL A 95 1.86 -9.71 1.32
CA VAL A 95 0.68 -10.46 1.73
C VAL A 95 1.01 -11.40 2.89
N THR A 96 0.15 -11.39 3.91
CA THR A 96 0.25 -12.31 5.05
C THR A 96 -0.75 -13.42 4.86
N HIS A 97 -0.27 -14.58 4.44
CA HIS A 97 -1.06 -15.79 4.29
C HIS A 97 -0.17 -17.02 4.49
N TRP A 98 -0.78 -18.19 4.50
CA TRP A 98 -0.07 -19.45 4.58
C TRP A 98 0.43 -19.90 3.21
N GLY A 99 1.38 -19.14 2.66
CA GLY A 99 1.95 -19.38 1.34
C GLY A 99 2.83 -20.62 1.24
N SER A 100 2.85 -21.21 0.04
CA SER A 100 3.71 -22.34 -0.33
C SER A 100 3.98 -22.35 -1.84
N GLY A 101 5.17 -22.83 -2.24
CA GLY A 101 5.49 -23.09 -3.64
C GLY A 101 5.33 -21.89 -4.58
N PRO A 102 6.01 -20.75 -4.32
CA PRO A 102 6.03 -19.64 -5.26
C PRO A 102 6.73 -20.02 -6.57
N VAL A 103 6.25 -19.48 -7.69
CA VAL A 103 6.84 -19.68 -9.03
C VAL A 103 6.61 -18.44 -9.90
N PHE A 104 7.66 -17.97 -10.56
CA PHE A 104 7.65 -16.89 -11.53
C PHE A 104 7.43 -17.40 -12.96
N GLY A 105 6.70 -16.62 -13.76
CA GLY A 105 6.53 -16.84 -15.20
C GLY A 105 5.83 -15.64 -15.82
N ASP A 106 6.15 -15.31 -17.06
CA ASP A 106 5.46 -14.26 -17.82
C ASP A 106 4.13 -14.83 -18.35
N VAL A 107 3.02 -14.58 -17.64
CA VAL A 107 1.74 -15.20 -17.96
C VAL A 107 0.94 -14.43 -19.01
N ASP A 108 1.26 -13.15 -19.23
CA ASP A 108 0.54 -12.30 -20.17
C ASP A 108 1.35 -11.89 -21.41
N GLY A 109 2.61 -12.32 -21.47
CA GLY A 109 3.54 -12.17 -22.58
C GLY A 109 4.04 -10.75 -22.77
N ASP A 110 4.04 -9.92 -21.72
CA ASP A 110 4.52 -8.55 -21.77
C ASP A 110 6.05 -8.42 -21.59
N GLY A 111 6.70 -9.47 -21.09
CA GLY A 111 8.14 -9.58 -20.85
C GLY A 111 8.54 -9.42 -19.39
N ASP A 112 7.62 -9.06 -18.50
CA ASP A 112 7.82 -8.98 -17.06
C ASP A 112 7.43 -10.32 -16.41
N LEU A 113 8.11 -10.72 -15.33
CA LEU A 113 7.86 -12.01 -14.68
C LEU A 113 6.77 -11.86 -13.61
N ASP A 114 5.60 -12.45 -13.86
CA ASP A 114 4.49 -12.57 -12.90
C ASP A 114 4.75 -13.65 -11.85
N LEU A 115 4.02 -13.61 -10.74
CA LEU A 115 4.25 -14.51 -9.59
C LEU A 115 2.98 -15.25 -9.17
N PHE A 116 3.01 -16.58 -9.21
CA PHE A 116 2.03 -17.43 -8.53
C PHE A 116 2.53 -17.86 -7.15
N VAL A 117 1.64 -17.90 -6.16
CA VAL A 117 1.90 -18.41 -4.80
C VAL A 117 0.78 -19.35 -4.36
N GLY A 118 1.10 -20.62 -4.14
CA GLY A 118 0.19 -21.62 -3.56
C GLY A 118 -0.01 -21.42 -2.06
N SER A 119 -0.84 -22.27 -1.43
CA SER A 119 -1.22 -22.11 -0.03
C SER A 119 -1.53 -23.44 0.70
N GLY A 120 -1.53 -23.41 2.04
CA GLY A 120 -1.93 -24.54 2.89
C GLY A 120 -3.18 -24.29 3.73
N ASP A 121 -3.83 -25.35 4.22
CA ASP A 121 -5.02 -25.32 5.09
C ASP A 121 -6.22 -24.52 4.54
N GLY A 122 -6.35 -24.46 3.21
CA GLY A 122 -7.43 -23.77 2.51
C GLY A 122 -7.30 -22.24 2.50
N ASP A 123 -6.13 -21.70 2.85
CA ASP A 123 -5.85 -20.27 2.74
C ASP A 123 -5.83 -19.83 1.26
N PRO A 124 -6.00 -18.54 0.94
CA PRO A 124 -5.98 -18.07 -0.45
C PRO A 124 -4.65 -18.36 -1.15
N VAL A 125 -4.72 -18.75 -2.43
CA VAL A 125 -3.59 -18.67 -3.37
C VAL A 125 -3.56 -17.29 -4.00
N TYR A 126 -2.43 -16.93 -4.60
CA TYR A 126 -2.28 -15.66 -5.29
C TYR A 126 -1.68 -15.81 -6.68
N LEU A 127 -2.16 -15.03 -7.64
CA LEU A 127 -1.51 -14.74 -8.91
C LEU A 127 -1.32 -13.22 -9.02
N PHE A 128 -0.07 -12.79 -8.99
CA PHE A 128 0.33 -11.40 -9.04
C PHE A 128 0.88 -11.03 -10.42
N GLU A 129 0.31 -9.99 -11.04
CA GLU A 129 0.80 -9.38 -12.27
C GLU A 129 1.96 -8.42 -11.95
N ASN A 130 3.13 -8.63 -12.54
CA ASN A 130 4.28 -7.75 -12.39
C ASN A 130 4.21 -6.60 -13.41
N ARG A 131 4.06 -5.38 -12.92
CA ARG A 131 3.90 -4.19 -13.77
C ARG A 131 5.20 -3.39 -13.84
N LEU A 132 6.34 -4.04 -14.09
CA LEU A 132 7.65 -3.40 -14.09
C LEU A 132 7.73 -2.30 -15.17
N GLN A 133 7.21 -2.59 -16.36
CA GLN A 133 7.18 -1.66 -17.50
C GLN A 133 5.76 -1.22 -17.89
N ALA A 134 4.73 -1.62 -17.14
CA ALA A 134 3.36 -1.27 -17.48
C ALA A 134 3.10 0.22 -17.22
N ASP A 135 2.57 0.94 -18.20
CA ASP A 135 2.10 2.32 -17.99
C ASP A 135 0.73 2.38 -17.27
N THR A 136 0.23 1.23 -16.80
CA THR A 136 -0.97 1.10 -15.97
C THR A 136 -0.61 1.35 -14.51
N GLU A 137 -1.46 2.10 -13.80
CA GLU A 137 -1.21 2.41 -12.38
C GLU A 137 -1.80 1.32 -11.49
N PRO A 138 -1.07 0.87 -10.45
CA PRO A 138 0.30 1.24 -10.12
C PRO A 138 1.35 0.55 -11.02
N SER A 139 2.41 1.28 -11.42
CA SER A 139 3.58 0.77 -12.17
C SER A 139 4.77 0.52 -11.23
N GLY A 140 5.65 -0.41 -11.59
CA GLY A 140 6.80 -0.82 -10.77
C GLY A 140 6.40 -1.60 -9.52
N VAL A 141 5.23 -2.26 -9.55
CA VAL A 141 4.70 -3.06 -8.45
C VAL A 141 4.06 -4.35 -8.98
N PHE A 142 3.80 -5.27 -8.07
CA PHE A 142 2.94 -6.41 -8.28
C PHE A 142 1.49 -6.07 -7.92
N VAL A 143 0.54 -6.57 -8.72
CA VAL A 143 -0.89 -6.40 -8.49
C VAL A 143 -1.55 -7.76 -8.35
N ASP A 144 -2.32 -7.97 -7.29
CA ASP A 144 -3.12 -9.18 -7.11
C ASP A 144 -4.23 -9.23 -8.17
N ARG A 145 -4.18 -10.26 -9.02
CA ARG A 145 -5.14 -10.52 -10.09
C ARG A 145 -5.82 -11.87 -9.94
N THR A 146 -5.76 -12.44 -8.73
CA THR A 146 -6.24 -13.79 -8.45
C THR A 146 -7.72 -13.93 -8.80
N ALA A 147 -8.56 -12.98 -8.37
CA ALA A 147 -9.99 -13.05 -8.61
C ALA A 147 -10.33 -12.94 -10.11
N GLU A 148 -9.64 -12.05 -10.84
CA GLU A 148 -9.85 -11.85 -12.27
C GLU A 148 -9.31 -13.00 -13.12
N SER A 149 -8.25 -13.67 -12.66
CA SER A 149 -7.67 -14.82 -13.34
C SER A 149 -8.63 -15.99 -13.46
N GLY A 150 -9.65 -16.08 -12.60
CA GLY A 150 -10.58 -17.21 -12.57
C GLY A 150 -9.98 -18.49 -11.95
N ILE A 151 -8.74 -18.46 -11.45
CA ILE A 151 -8.16 -19.54 -10.65
C ILE A 151 -8.95 -19.64 -9.34
N ALA A 152 -9.68 -20.74 -9.19
CA ALA A 152 -10.51 -21.01 -8.02
C ALA A 152 -10.21 -22.43 -7.53
N ILE A 153 -9.43 -22.52 -6.46
CA ILE A 153 -8.97 -23.79 -5.89
C ILE A 153 -9.84 -24.15 -4.68
N THR A 154 -10.27 -25.40 -4.61
CA THR A 154 -11.03 -25.94 -3.47
C THR A 154 -10.24 -26.94 -2.63
N THR A 155 -9.03 -27.30 -3.08
CA THR A 155 -8.11 -28.13 -2.32
C THR A 155 -7.57 -27.43 -1.08
N GLU A 156 -7.28 -28.19 -0.02
CA GLU A 156 -6.76 -27.61 1.22
C GLU A 156 -5.27 -27.27 1.12
N ASN A 157 -4.47 -28.02 0.36
CA ASN A 157 -3.02 -27.82 0.33
C ASN A 157 -2.50 -27.83 -1.12
N THR A 158 -1.95 -26.71 -1.56
CA THR A 158 -1.19 -26.54 -2.80
C THR A 158 0.27 -26.32 -2.45
N VAL A 159 1.12 -27.32 -2.71
CA VAL A 159 2.48 -27.38 -2.15
C VAL A 159 3.53 -26.78 -3.07
N SER A 160 3.44 -27.06 -4.37
CA SER A 160 4.38 -26.63 -5.41
C SER A 160 3.64 -26.35 -6.72
N ALA A 161 4.24 -25.54 -7.58
CA ALA A 161 3.68 -25.20 -8.88
C ALA A 161 4.78 -24.99 -9.93
N ALA A 162 4.45 -25.17 -11.21
CA ALA A 162 5.34 -24.95 -12.34
C ALA A 162 4.57 -24.33 -13.52
N PHE A 163 5.25 -23.51 -14.32
CA PHE A 163 4.71 -22.97 -15.57
C PHE A 163 5.29 -23.71 -16.79
N HIS A 164 4.43 -24.03 -17.76
CA HIS A 164 4.83 -24.55 -19.06
C HIS A 164 3.70 -24.40 -20.09
N ASP A 165 4.00 -24.10 -21.34
CA ASP A 165 3.04 -24.16 -22.45
C ASP A 165 2.89 -25.63 -22.90
N TYR A 166 1.85 -26.34 -22.45
CA TYR A 166 1.73 -27.79 -22.71
C TYR A 166 0.95 -28.13 -23.99
N ASP A 167 0.15 -27.20 -24.51
CA ASP A 167 -0.63 -27.40 -25.74
C ASP A 167 -0.12 -26.59 -26.93
N ARG A 168 1.01 -25.90 -26.77
CA ARG A 168 1.75 -25.13 -27.77
C ARG A 168 0.94 -23.99 -28.37
N ASP A 169 0.10 -23.35 -27.56
CA ASP A 169 -0.64 -22.17 -27.96
C ASP A 169 0.14 -20.86 -27.79
N GLY A 170 1.30 -20.93 -27.13
CA GLY A 170 2.23 -19.84 -26.89
C GLY A 170 2.14 -19.23 -25.49
N TYR A 171 1.14 -19.59 -24.69
CA TYR A 171 0.93 -19.05 -23.35
C TYR A 171 1.41 -20.04 -22.28
N LEU A 172 1.97 -19.54 -21.18
CA LEU A 172 2.39 -20.39 -20.07
C LEU A 172 1.19 -20.87 -19.26
N ASP A 173 1.00 -22.19 -19.18
CA ASP A 173 -0.01 -22.85 -18.36
C ASP A 173 0.53 -23.22 -16.99
N LEU A 174 -0.36 -23.35 -16.00
CA LEU A 174 0.00 -23.55 -14.61
C LEU A 174 -0.30 -24.98 -14.14
N PHE A 175 0.73 -25.65 -13.64
CA PHE A 175 0.68 -26.98 -13.06
C PHE A 175 0.89 -26.90 -11.54
N MET A 176 0.02 -27.54 -10.76
CA MET A 176 0.03 -27.51 -9.31
C MET A 176 0.07 -28.92 -8.71
N ALA A 177 0.65 -29.05 -7.51
CA ALA A 177 0.62 -30.29 -6.74
C ALA A 177 -0.10 -30.09 -5.40
N HIS A 178 -0.85 -31.11 -4.98
CA HIS A 178 -1.67 -31.09 -3.78
C HIS A 178 -1.44 -32.30 -2.88
N TRP A 179 -1.25 -32.04 -1.58
CA TRP A 179 -1.03 -33.11 -0.61
C TRP A 179 -2.23 -33.32 0.31
N GLY A 180 -2.75 -34.54 0.33
CA GLY A 180 -3.74 -35.01 1.29
C GLY A 180 -5.20 -34.79 0.90
N ALA A 181 -5.48 -34.22 -0.27
CA ALA A 181 -6.82 -33.87 -0.73
C ALA A 181 -7.65 -35.10 -1.08
N GLU A 182 -8.81 -35.28 -0.44
CA GLU A 182 -9.73 -36.38 -0.77
C GLU A 182 -10.41 -36.12 -2.12
N ARG A 183 -10.34 -37.09 -3.03
CA ARG A 183 -10.87 -36.95 -4.39
C ARG A 183 -11.71 -38.16 -4.77
N ARG A 184 -12.90 -37.91 -5.33
CA ARG A 184 -13.76 -38.96 -5.90
C ARG A 184 -13.41 -39.18 -7.38
N PRO A 185 -13.68 -40.38 -7.93
CA PRO A 185 -13.44 -40.64 -9.35
C PRO A 185 -14.18 -39.65 -10.26
N GLY A 186 -13.44 -38.97 -11.14
CA GLY A 186 -13.97 -37.98 -12.08
C GLY A 186 -14.18 -36.58 -11.52
N GLU A 187 -13.74 -36.31 -10.28
CA GLU A 187 -13.61 -34.94 -9.78
C GLU A 187 -12.36 -34.28 -10.38
N ASP A 188 -12.44 -32.96 -10.53
CA ASP A 188 -11.31 -32.14 -10.93
C ASP A 188 -10.29 -32.11 -9.80
N THR A 189 -9.03 -32.34 -10.13
CA THR A 189 -7.94 -32.25 -9.16
C THR A 189 -7.39 -30.83 -9.03
N GLU A 190 -7.79 -29.91 -9.93
CA GLU A 190 -7.32 -28.52 -9.98
C GLU A 190 -5.78 -28.42 -10.17
N THR A 191 -5.20 -29.46 -10.78
CA THR A 191 -3.77 -29.64 -11.01
C THR A 191 -3.29 -28.88 -12.22
N VAL A 192 -4.12 -28.72 -13.26
CA VAL A 192 -3.72 -28.08 -14.52
C VAL A 192 -4.69 -26.98 -14.88
N TRP A 193 -4.16 -25.79 -15.09
CA TRP A 193 -4.89 -24.59 -15.44
C TRP A 193 -4.33 -24.06 -16.75
N ARG A 194 -5.14 -24.15 -17.82
CA ARG A 194 -4.78 -23.61 -19.14
C ARG A 194 -4.93 -22.09 -19.13
N ASN A 195 -3.93 -21.37 -19.60
CA ASN A 195 -3.98 -19.94 -19.80
C ASN A 195 -4.78 -19.60 -21.06
N ASN A 196 -5.76 -18.70 -20.97
CA ASN A 196 -6.62 -18.35 -22.10
C ASN A 196 -6.05 -17.19 -22.96
N GLY A 197 -4.90 -16.62 -22.57
CA GLY A 197 -4.21 -15.53 -23.28
C GLY A 197 -4.69 -14.11 -22.96
N ASP A 198 -5.55 -13.98 -21.95
CA ASP A 198 -6.13 -12.71 -21.46
C ASP A 198 -6.02 -12.59 -19.92
N PHE A 199 -4.98 -13.19 -19.34
CA PHE A 199 -4.74 -13.34 -17.89
C PHE A 199 -5.73 -14.29 -17.19
N THR A 200 -6.71 -14.87 -17.89
CA THR A 200 -7.65 -15.82 -17.29
C THR A 200 -7.23 -17.27 -17.51
N PHE A 201 -7.64 -18.16 -16.60
CA PHE A 201 -7.29 -19.57 -16.59
C PHE A 201 -8.51 -20.49 -16.53
N THR A 202 -8.40 -21.64 -17.20
CA THR A 202 -9.41 -22.69 -17.19
C THR A 202 -8.83 -23.99 -16.63
N SER A 203 -9.44 -24.56 -15.59
CA SER A 203 -9.02 -25.90 -15.12
C SER A 203 -9.27 -26.95 -16.21
N THR A 204 -8.22 -27.70 -16.55
CA THR A 204 -8.22 -28.73 -17.59
C THR A 204 -7.79 -30.09 -17.07
N SER A 205 -7.60 -30.28 -15.76
CA SER A 205 -7.08 -31.53 -15.18
C SER A 205 -7.85 -32.79 -15.58
N ILE A 206 -9.17 -32.68 -15.80
CA ILE A 206 -10.00 -33.79 -16.29
C ILE A 206 -9.77 -34.01 -17.80
N GLU A 207 -9.74 -32.94 -18.58
CA GLU A 207 -9.62 -32.99 -20.04
C GLU A 207 -8.25 -33.53 -20.47
N THR A 208 -7.19 -33.11 -19.77
CA THR A 208 -5.82 -33.60 -19.96
C THR A 208 -5.66 -35.06 -19.52
N GLY A 209 -6.58 -35.59 -18.70
CA GLY A 209 -6.50 -36.95 -18.15
C GLY A 209 -5.64 -37.08 -16.89
N ILE A 210 -4.97 -36.00 -16.46
CA ILE A 210 -4.07 -35.98 -15.30
C ILE A 210 -4.82 -36.28 -14.00
N ALA A 211 -6.03 -35.73 -13.82
CA ALA A 211 -6.85 -35.96 -12.64
C ALA A 211 -7.10 -37.45 -12.35
N ALA A 212 -7.25 -38.26 -13.41
CA ALA A 212 -7.47 -39.70 -13.27
C ALA A 212 -6.18 -40.48 -12.98
N ALA A 213 -5.02 -39.94 -13.34
CA ALA A 213 -3.72 -40.59 -13.18
C ALA A 213 -3.17 -40.44 -11.76
N ILE A 214 -3.20 -39.23 -11.20
CA ILE A 214 -2.52 -38.90 -9.93
C ILE A 214 -3.29 -39.31 -8.67
N VAL A 215 -4.62 -39.48 -8.76
CA VAL A 215 -5.44 -39.89 -7.60
C VAL A 215 -5.37 -41.40 -7.36
N LYS A 216 -4.67 -41.82 -6.30
CA LYS A 216 -4.60 -43.23 -5.86
C LYS A 216 -5.29 -43.42 -4.52
N GLY A 217 -6.12 -44.47 -4.42
CA GLY A 217 -6.84 -44.77 -3.18
C GLY A 217 -7.89 -43.72 -2.76
N GLY A 218 -8.29 -42.82 -3.68
CA GLY A 218 -9.27 -41.76 -3.43
C GLY A 218 -8.68 -40.49 -2.83
N ARG A 219 -7.37 -40.26 -2.99
CA ARG A 219 -6.67 -39.10 -2.45
C ARG A 219 -5.52 -38.67 -3.37
N ASP A 220 -5.26 -37.37 -3.39
CA ASP A 220 -4.08 -36.77 -4.03
C ASP A 220 -2.92 -36.69 -3.03
N TRP A 221 -1.75 -37.12 -3.45
CA TRP A 221 -0.52 -37.16 -2.65
C TRP A 221 0.66 -36.53 -3.40
N SER A 222 0.35 -35.67 -4.38
CA SER A 222 1.36 -35.00 -5.20
C SER A 222 2.11 -33.94 -4.42
N PHE A 223 3.39 -33.79 -4.74
CA PHE A 223 4.26 -32.80 -4.10
C PHE A 223 4.97 -31.87 -5.08
N THR A 224 5.51 -32.39 -6.19
CA THR A 224 6.35 -31.56 -7.07
C THR A 224 6.11 -31.94 -8.54
N PRO A 225 5.50 -31.03 -9.35
CA PRO A 225 5.38 -31.21 -10.79
C PRO A 225 6.66 -30.74 -11.50
N ASN A 226 7.22 -31.57 -12.38
CA ASN A 226 8.31 -31.19 -13.29
C ASN A 226 7.87 -31.45 -14.73
N LEU A 227 8.04 -30.46 -15.60
CA LEU A 227 7.75 -30.56 -17.04
C LEU A 227 9.06 -30.62 -17.81
N SER A 228 9.19 -31.61 -18.71
CA SER A 228 10.40 -31.84 -19.52
C SER A 228 10.07 -32.74 -20.72
N ASP A 229 10.64 -32.46 -21.90
CA ASP A 229 10.54 -33.32 -23.11
C ASP A 229 11.42 -34.58 -22.94
N ILE A 230 10.90 -35.65 -22.32
CA ILE A 230 11.71 -36.84 -21.97
C ILE A 230 11.78 -37.88 -23.08
N ASP A 231 10.90 -37.82 -24.09
CA ASP A 231 10.92 -38.73 -25.24
C ASP A 231 11.37 -38.08 -26.56
N ALA A 232 11.81 -36.82 -26.49
CA ALA A 232 12.36 -36.01 -27.57
C ALA A 232 11.41 -35.82 -28.75
N ASP A 233 10.09 -35.86 -28.52
CA ASP A 233 9.08 -35.54 -29.51
C ASP A 233 8.76 -34.03 -29.57
N GLY A 234 9.29 -33.28 -28.60
CA GLY A 234 9.23 -31.83 -28.49
C GLY A 234 8.06 -31.32 -27.66
N ASP A 235 7.15 -32.20 -27.21
CA ASP A 235 6.07 -31.85 -26.30
C ASP A 235 6.54 -32.12 -24.87
N ALA A 236 6.27 -31.23 -23.91
CA ALA A 236 6.71 -31.45 -22.54
C ALA A 236 5.85 -32.50 -21.84
N ASP A 237 6.52 -33.44 -21.19
CA ASP A 237 5.92 -34.51 -20.39
C ASP A 237 5.90 -34.15 -18.91
N LEU A 238 5.00 -34.77 -18.15
CA LEU A 238 4.85 -34.50 -16.72
C LEU A 238 5.48 -35.60 -15.86
N LEU A 239 6.51 -35.22 -15.11
CA LEU A 239 7.14 -35.97 -14.04
C LEU A 239 6.58 -35.50 -12.69
N MET A 240 5.58 -36.19 -12.18
CA MET A 240 4.89 -35.84 -10.93
C MET A 240 5.46 -36.65 -9.76
N VAL A 241 6.17 -35.99 -8.84
CA VAL A 241 6.59 -36.62 -7.58
C VAL A 241 5.41 -36.70 -6.62
N SER A 242 5.22 -37.84 -5.97
CA SER A 242 4.16 -38.05 -4.99
C SER A 242 4.55 -38.98 -3.86
N ASP A 243 3.96 -38.76 -2.68
CA ASP A 243 4.15 -39.61 -1.51
C ASP A 243 3.49 -40.99 -1.69
N LEU A 244 3.89 -41.95 -0.86
CA LEU A 244 3.29 -43.28 -0.73
C LEU A 244 3.30 -44.11 -2.03
N ASN A 245 4.43 -44.11 -2.75
CA ASN A 245 4.62 -44.87 -4.00
C ASN A 245 3.64 -44.50 -5.11
N ASN A 246 3.31 -43.20 -5.20
CA ASN A 246 2.35 -42.69 -6.16
C ASN A 246 2.96 -41.82 -7.26
N SER A 247 4.28 -41.55 -7.28
CA SER A 247 4.92 -40.76 -8.34
C SER A 247 4.54 -41.26 -9.73
N GLU A 248 4.23 -40.37 -10.67
CA GLU A 248 3.75 -40.73 -12.01
C GLU A 248 4.61 -40.05 -13.09
N VAL A 249 4.89 -40.78 -14.16
CA VAL A 249 5.38 -40.27 -15.45
C VAL A 249 4.20 -40.27 -16.42
N LEU A 250 3.91 -39.11 -16.99
CA LEU A 250 2.83 -38.94 -17.95
C LEU A 250 3.34 -38.30 -19.24
N ILE A 251 3.21 -39.03 -20.34
CA ILE A 251 3.62 -38.57 -21.68
C ILE A 251 2.52 -37.72 -22.31
N ASN A 252 2.87 -36.56 -22.84
CA ASN A 252 1.97 -35.70 -23.60
C ASN A 252 1.77 -36.29 -25.00
N ASN A 253 0.53 -36.49 -25.43
CA ASN A 253 0.24 -37.10 -26.73
C ASN A 253 0.32 -36.10 -27.90
N GLY A 254 0.70 -34.85 -27.65
CA GLY A 254 0.75 -33.75 -28.63
C GLY A 254 -0.64 -33.23 -29.05
N ASP A 255 -1.70 -33.64 -28.35
CA ASP A 255 -3.09 -33.20 -28.56
C ASP A 255 -3.71 -32.55 -27.31
N GLY A 256 -2.88 -32.16 -26.34
CA GLY A 256 -3.28 -31.58 -25.07
C GLY A 256 -3.74 -32.62 -24.03
N THR A 257 -3.57 -33.92 -24.30
CA THR A 257 -3.87 -35.00 -23.34
C THR A 257 -2.63 -35.75 -22.92
N PHE A 258 -2.63 -36.26 -21.69
CA PHE A 258 -1.52 -36.99 -21.09
C PHE A 258 -1.86 -38.47 -20.87
N MET A 259 -0.89 -39.34 -21.13
CA MET A 259 -0.98 -40.77 -20.91
C MET A 259 0.00 -41.19 -19.81
N ALA A 260 -0.50 -41.76 -18.71
CA ALA A 260 0.35 -42.33 -17.66
C ALA A 260 1.12 -43.56 -18.18
N THR A 261 2.46 -43.52 -18.12
CA THR A 261 3.38 -44.55 -18.64
C THR A 261 4.25 -45.20 -17.55
N THR A 262 4.11 -44.79 -16.30
CA THR A 262 4.88 -45.25 -15.13
C THR A 262 5.05 -46.78 -15.06
N ASP A 263 6.30 -47.28 -15.15
CA ASP A 263 6.64 -48.66 -14.81
C ASP A 263 6.90 -48.79 -13.30
N ARG A 264 5.94 -49.38 -12.59
CA ARG A 264 6.01 -49.58 -11.13
C ARG A 264 7.07 -50.60 -10.67
N ASN A 265 7.80 -51.23 -11.57
CA ASN A 265 9.00 -52.01 -11.22
C ASN A 265 10.28 -51.18 -11.27
N VAL A 266 10.22 -49.96 -11.79
CA VAL A 266 11.33 -49.02 -11.90
C VAL A 266 11.07 -47.79 -11.05
N ILE A 267 9.94 -47.10 -11.29
CA ILE A 267 9.50 -45.93 -10.51
C ILE A 267 8.73 -46.43 -9.28
N ASP A 268 9.46 -46.67 -8.20
CA ASP A 268 8.94 -47.27 -6.96
C ASP A 268 9.36 -46.53 -5.68
N ASP A 269 9.72 -45.24 -5.80
CA ASP A 269 10.01 -44.35 -4.67
C ASP A 269 8.84 -44.33 -3.68
N GLN A 270 9.11 -44.75 -2.43
CA GLN A 270 8.04 -44.93 -1.45
C GLN A 270 7.54 -43.62 -0.86
N ALA A 271 8.42 -42.63 -0.71
CA ALA A 271 8.12 -41.36 -0.07
C ALA A 271 8.81 -40.24 -0.85
N GLY A 272 8.46 -40.10 -2.13
CA GLY A 272 8.97 -39.02 -2.96
C GLY A 272 8.49 -37.66 -2.45
N MET A 273 9.38 -36.67 -2.36
CA MET A 273 9.04 -35.30 -2.00
C MET A 273 9.39 -34.32 -3.12
N GLY A 274 10.68 -34.00 -3.25
CA GLY A 274 11.19 -33.08 -4.28
C GLY A 274 11.82 -33.81 -5.45
N ALA A 275 12.13 -33.05 -6.48
CA ALA A 275 12.88 -33.53 -7.63
C ALA A 275 13.80 -32.48 -8.23
N ALA A 276 14.79 -32.97 -8.99
CA ALA A 276 15.55 -32.21 -9.95
C ALA A 276 15.61 -33.02 -11.26
N VAL A 277 15.53 -32.33 -12.39
CA VAL A 277 15.66 -32.94 -13.73
C VAL A 277 16.88 -32.33 -14.40
N GLY A 278 17.68 -33.12 -15.10
CA GLY A 278 18.85 -32.64 -15.81
C GLY A 278 19.64 -33.78 -16.45
N ASP A 279 20.34 -33.47 -17.55
CA ASP A 279 21.28 -34.36 -18.24
C ASP A 279 22.56 -34.51 -17.40
N TYR A 280 22.56 -35.44 -16.43
CA TYR A 280 23.67 -35.54 -15.45
C TYR A 280 24.87 -36.31 -16.01
N ASP A 281 24.65 -37.19 -16.99
CA ASP A 281 25.70 -37.99 -17.62
C ASP A 281 26.13 -37.49 -19.02
N ASN A 282 25.59 -36.34 -19.45
CA ASN A 282 25.90 -35.64 -20.70
C ASN A 282 25.65 -36.54 -21.94
N ASP A 283 24.59 -37.33 -21.92
CA ASP A 283 24.19 -38.17 -23.06
C ASP A 283 23.14 -37.52 -23.97
N GLY A 284 22.63 -36.35 -23.56
CA GLY A 284 21.75 -35.49 -24.34
C GLY A 284 20.27 -35.70 -24.08
N ASP A 285 19.88 -36.54 -23.12
CA ASP A 285 18.52 -36.67 -22.62
C ASP A 285 18.39 -36.19 -21.15
N MET A 286 17.15 -35.94 -20.71
CA MET A 286 16.90 -35.43 -19.36
C MET A 286 16.61 -36.58 -18.38
N ASP A 287 17.39 -36.64 -17.30
CA ASP A 287 17.24 -37.62 -16.23
C ASP A 287 16.49 -37.06 -15.02
N TRP A 288 16.00 -37.95 -14.15
CA TRP A 288 15.15 -37.56 -13.03
C TRP A 288 15.68 -38.04 -11.68
N PHE A 289 16.04 -37.07 -10.83
CA PHE A 289 16.38 -37.31 -9.42
C PHE A 289 15.18 -36.99 -8.53
N VAL A 290 14.85 -37.90 -7.60
CA VAL A 290 13.74 -37.78 -6.65
C VAL A 290 14.28 -37.93 -5.23
N THR A 291 14.02 -36.96 -4.36
CA THR A 291 14.35 -37.05 -2.93
C THR A 291 13.32 -37.89 -2.18
N SER A 292 13.79 -38.65 -1.18
CA SER A 292 12.90 -39.50 -0.37
C SER A 292 13.52 -39.80 1.01
N ILE A 293 12.78 -40.50 1.86
CA ILE A 293 13.20 -40.92 3.21
C ILE A 293 14.12 -42.13 3.12
N TYR A 294 15.34 -42.03 3.66
CA TYR A 294 16.30 -43.13 3.75
C TYR A 294 16.25 -43.86 5.09
N THR A 295 15.86 -45.14 5.05
CA THR A 295 15.83 -46.05 6.21
C THR A 295 16.45 -47.42 5.87
N LEU A 296 17.47 -47.84 6.61
CA LEU A 296 18.16 -49.12 6.39
C LEU A 296 17.45 -50.32 7.03
N ASP A 297 16.49 -50.08 7.94
CA ASP A 297 15.94 -51.09 8.86
C ASP A 297 14.53 -51.59 8.49
N VAL A 298 13.90 -51.07 7.42
CA VAL A 298 12.53 -51.41 7.02
C VAL A 298 12.55 -52.47 5.92
N GLY A 299 12.59 -53.74 6.34
CA GLY A 299 12.78 -54.87 5.43
C GLY A 299 11.66 -55.05 4.39
N GLY A 300 11.95 -54.70 3.14
CA GLY A 300 11.12 -55.00 1.95
C GLY A 300 10.54 -53.79 1.23
N GLU A 301 10.76 -52.57 1.73
CA GLU A 301 10.31 -51.31 1.14
C GLU A 301 11.53 -50.53 0.62
N HIS A 302 11.40 -49.88 -0.54
CA HIS A 302 12.52 -49.19 -1.19
C HIS A 302 12.61 -47.72 -0.76
N TYR A 303 13.17 -47.50 0.44
CA TYR A 303 13.43 -46.20 1.06
C TYR A 303 14.80 -45.64 0.68
N GLY A 304 14.84 -44.37 0.26
CA GLY A 304 16.03 -43.61 -0.14
C GLY A 304 15.73 -42.74 -1.36
N ASN A 305 16.59 -41.76 -1.65
CA ASN A 305 16.53 -40.98 -2.88
C ASN A 305 16.58 -41.90 -4.11
N ARG A 306 16.08 -41.45 -5.26
CA ARG A 306 16.16 -42.17 -6.54
C ARG A 306 16.82 -41.34 -7.62
N LEU A 307 17.62 -41.98 -8.45
CA LEU A 307 18.11 -41.42 -9.71
C LEU A 307 17.68 -42.36 -10.84
N TYR A 308 16.80 -41.84 -11.68
CA TYR A 308 16.24 -42.52 -12.83
C TYR A 308 16.92 -41.99 -14.10
N ARG A 309 17.74 -42.83 -14.74
CA ARG A 309 18.37 -42.49 -16.01
C ARG A 309 17.41 -42.74 -17.16
N ASN A 310 17.20 -41.77 -18.03
CA ASN A 310 16.38 -41.89 -19.23
C ASN A 310 17.16 -42.58 -20.37
N ASP A 311 16.48 -42.94 -21.46
CA ASP A 311 17.12 -43.48 -22.68
C ASP A 311 16.75 -42.67 -23.94
N GLY A 312 16.22 -41.47 -23.72
CA GLY A 312 15.75 -40.52 -24.72
C GLY A 312 14.40 -40.89 -25.33
N THR A 313 13.71 -41.91 -24.79
CA THR A 313 12.38 -42.34 -25.25
C THR A 313 11.32 -42.31 -24.15
N GLY A 314 11.60 -41.63 -23.04
CA GLY A 314 10.78 -41.60 -21.84
C GLY A 314 10.80 -42.90 -21.03
N VAL A 315 11.76 -43.80 -21.30
CA VAL A 315 11.91 -45.08 -20.59
C VAL A 315 13.06 -44.99 -19.60
N PHE A 316 12.71 -44.99 -18.32
CA PHE A 316 13.68 -44.87 -17.24
C PHE A 316 14.31 -46.20 -16.79
N THR A 317 15.53 -46.11 -16.27
CA THR A 317 16.23 -47.14 -15.50
C THR A 317 16.64 -46.58 -14.14
N ASP A 318 16.29 -47.27 -13.04
CA ASP A 318 16.79 -46.92 -11.70
C ASP A 318 18.29 -47.26 -11.59
N VAL A 319 19.12 -46.22 -11.49
CA VAL A 319 20.59 -46.31 -11.32
C VAL A 319 21.05 -45.92 -9.91
N THR A 320 20.12 -45.69 -8.98
CA THR A 320 20.36 -45.12 -7.64
C THR A 320 21.53 -45.76 -6.89
N THR A 321 21.59 -47.10 -6.86
CA THR A 321 22.65 -47.82 -6.14
C THR A 321 24.00 -47.77 -6.87
N GLU A 322 24.00 -47.70 -8.20
CA GLU A 322 25.23 -47.54 -8.99
C GLU A 322 25.81 -46.14 -8.82
N SER A 323 24.93 -45.13 -8.75
CA SER A 323 25.30 -43.72 -8.60
C SER A 323 25.61 -43.28 -7.17
N GLU A 324 25.38 -44.15 -6.17
CA GLU A 324 25.67 -43.94 -4.75
C GLU A 324 24.88 -42.78 -4.06
N VAL A 325 23.72 -42.40 -4.61
CA VAL A 325 22.90 -41.27 -4.11
C VAL A 325 21.77 -41.64 -3.13
N GLN A 326 21.61 -42.94 -2.84
CA GLN A 326 20.48 -43.48 -2.05
C GLN A 326 20.35 -42.92 -0.61
N ASP A 327 21.47 -42.57 0.03
CA ASP A 327 21.50 -42.07 1.43
C ASP A 327 21.27 -40.55 1.48
N GLY A 328 20.02 -40.16 1.26
CA GLY A 328 19.61 -38.76 1.36
C GLY A 328 19.44 -38.27 2.80
N GLY A 329 19.06 -39.13 3.73
CA GLY A 329 18.43 -38.68 4.98
C GLY A 329 16.91 -38.59 4.81
N TRP A 330 16.26 -37.55 5.31
CA TRP A 330 14.87 -37.22 4.98
C TRP A 330 14.85 -36.04 4.02
N GLY A 331 14.93 -36.33 2.72
CA GLY A 331 15.11 -35.31 1.67
C GLY A 331 13.85 -34.53 1.30
N TRP A 332 14.04 -33.27 0.87
CA TRP A 332 12.99 -32.37 0.38
C TRP A 332 13.43 -31.70 -0.94
N GLY A 333 13.53 -30.36 -1.00
CA GLY A 333 14.00 -29.65 -2.19
C GLY A 333 15.40 -30.04 -2.63
N SER A 334 15.60 -30.09 -3.95
CA SER A 334 16.87 -30.48 -4.60
C SER A 334 17.13 -29.64 -5.84
N CYS A 335 18.39 -29.49 -6.22
CA CYS A 335 18.79 -28.89 -7.50
C CYS A 335 19.92 -29.71 -8.15
N PHE A 336 19.94 -29.70 -9.48
CA PHE A 336 21.12 -30.03 -10.27
C PHE A 336 21.85 -28.73 -10.62
N ALA A 337 23.16 -28.66 -10.37
CA ALA A 337 24.02 -27.56 -10.80
C ALA A 337 25.48 -28.03 -10.89
N ASP A 338 26.27 -27.35 -11.72
CA ASP A 338 27.71 -27.60 -11.87
C ASP A 338 28.47 -26.62 -10.97
N PHE A 339 28.85 -27.04 -9.76
CA PHE A 339 29.36 -26.13 -8.72
C PHE A 339 30.88 -25.89 -8.79
N ASP A 340 31.64 -26.71 -9.53
CA ASP A 340 33.07 -26.48 -9.82
C ASP A 340 33.36 -26.11 -11.28
N ASN A 341 32.31 -25.89 -12.07
CA ASN A 341 32.39 -25.54 -13.47
C ASN A 341 33.17 -26.57 -14.30
N ASP A 342 33.08 -27.86 -13.96
CA ASP A 342 33.84 -28.95 -14.60
C ASP A 342 33.14 -29.57 -15.82
N GLY A 343 31.88 -29.22 -16.05
CA GLY A 343 31.03 -29.69 -17.13
C GLY A 343 30.09 -30.84 -16.74
N HIS A 344 30.08 -31.26 -15.46
CA HIS A 344 29.19 -32.29 -14.94
C HIS A 344 28.24 -31.73 -13.88
N LEU A 345 26.98 -32.14 -13.90
CA LEU A 345 26.00 -31.73 -12.90
C LEU A 345 26.22 -32.48 -11.58
N ASP A 346 26.30 -31.73 -10.48
CA ASP A 346 26.22 -32.23 -9.11
C ASP A 346 24.78 -32.16 -8.59
N ILE A 347 24.52 -32.85 -7.47
CA ILE A 347 23.21 -32.80 -6.79
C ILE A 347 23.37 -32.18 -5.41
N PHE A 348 22.63 -31.12 -5.14
CA PHE A 348 22.41 -30.61 -3.79
C PHE A 348 20.97 -30.86 -3.36
N HIS A 349 20.75 -31.28 -2.11
CA HIS A 349 19.41 -31.30 -1.55
C HIS A 349 19.37 -31.04 -0.05
N VAL A 350 18.22 -30.52 0.40
CA VAL A 350 17.96 -30.20 1.80
C VAL A 350 17.30 -31.37 2.52
N ASN A 351 17.39 -31.35 3.85
CA ASN A 351 16.97 -32.45 4.71
C ASN A 351 16.27 -31.98 5.97
N GLY A 352 15.58 -32.93 6.62
CA GLY A 352 15.24 -32.84 8.02
C GLY A 352 13.76 -33.13 8.30
N TRP A 353 13.52 -33.85 9.39
CA TRP A 353 12.18 -34.04 9.95
C TRP A 353 12.26 -34.31 11.45
N HIS A 354 11.12 -34.39 12.14
CA HIS A 354 11.07 -34.77 13.55
C HIS A 354 11.30 -36.29 13.76
N TYR A 355 11.54 -36.71 15.00
CA TYR A 355 11.83 -38.12 15.32
C TYR A 355 10.67 -39.04 14.92
N GLU A 356 10.87 -39.84 13.87
CA GLU A 356 9.98 -40.89 13.40
C GLU A 356 10.82 -42.14 13.06
N LEU A 357 10.23 -43.33 13.16
CA LEU A 357 10.83 -44.60 12.70
C LEU A 357 12.21 -44.95 13.32
N ASP A 358 12.37 -44.73 14.63
CA ASP A 358 13.58 -45.07 15.41
C ASP A 358 14.90 -44.38 14.96
N LYS A 359 14.85 -43.44 14.00
CA LYS A 359 15.96 -42.59 13.54
C LYS A 359 15.70 -41.13 13.90
N ASP A 360 16.77 -40.42 14.30
CA ASP A 360 16.71 -39.00 14.60
C ASP A 360 17.04 -38.17 13.37
N PHE A 361 16.00 -37.75 12.64
CA PHE A 361 16.12 -36.89 11.45
C PHE A 361 16.27 -35.40 11.80
N THR A 362 16.28 -35.02 13.07
CA THR A 362 16.44 -33.62 13.49
C THR A 362 17.87 -33.10 13.34
N ILE A 363 18.82 -34.01 13.12
CA ILE A 363 20.25 -33.74 12.98
C ILE A 363 20.78 -34.08 11.58
N ASP A 364 19.90 -34.44 10.65
CA ASP A 364 20.28 -34.77 9.28
C ASP A 364 20.81 -33.52 8.59
N GLN A 365 22.06 -33.59 8.16
CA GLN A 365 22.70 -32.54 7.38
C GLN A 365 22.14 -32.52 5.97
N VAL A 366 22.14 -31.37 5.31
CA VAL A 366 22.03 -31.26 3.84
C VAL A 366 23.00 -32.21 3.14
N ARG A 367 22.71 -32.60 1.89
CA ARG A 367 23.58 -33.46 1.08
C ARG A 367 24.11 -32.70 -0.12
N PHE A 368 25.36 -32.97 -0.44
CA PHE A 368 26.03 -32.51 -1.65
C PHE A 368 26.73 -33.69 -2.29
N PHE A 369 26.12 -34.22 -3.35
CA PHE A 369 26.64 -35.33 -4.14
C PHE A 369 27.43 -34.76 -5.31
N HIS A 370 28.76 -34.78 -5.19
CA HIS A 370 29.70 -34.28 -6.19
C HIS A 370 29.96 -35.33 -7.27
N SER A 371 29.73 -34.99 -8.53
CA SER A 371 29.86 -35.87 -9.67
C SER A 371 31.33 -36.23 -9.92
N GLN A 372 31.59 -37.50 -10.24
CA GLN A 372 32.91 -37.96 -10.66
C GLN A 372 33.04 -38.06 -12.20
N GLY A 373 32.06 -37.52 -12.94
CA GLY A 373 32.02 -37.51 -14.42
C GLY A 373 31.80 -38.88 -15.08
N ASN A 374 31.42 -39.89 -14.29
CA ASN A 374 31.20 -41.27 -14.76
C ASN A 374 29.85 -41.85 -14.29
N GLY A 375 28.94 -40.98 -13.84
CA GLY A 375 27.63 -41.34 -13.28
C GLY A 375 27.63 -41.80 -11.82
N ILE A 376 28.79 -41.75 -11.15
CA ILE A 376 28.94 -42.01 -9.71
C ILE A 376 29.16 -40.69 -8.98
N PHE A 377 28.57 -40.54 -7.81
CA PHE A 377 28.69 -39.34 -6.98
C PHE A 377 29.33 -39.64 -5.62
N ASP A 378 30.11 -38.69 -5.11
CA ASP A 378 30.64 -38.70 -3.75
C ASP A 378 29.86 -37.71 -2.88
N GLU A 379 29.33 -38.14 -1.74
CA GLU A 379 28.76 -37.21 -0.75
C GLU A 379 29.89 -36.41 -0.07
N ARG A 380 29.86 -35.08 -0.19
CA ARG A 380 30.94 -34.18 0.25
C ARG A 380 30.46 -32.94 1.01
N ALA A 381 29.21 -32.88 1.49
CA ALA A 381 28.68 -31.66 2.10
C ALA A 381 29.55 -31.12 3.26
N GLU A 382 30.02 -31.99 4.16
CA GLU A 382 30.90 -31.57 5.27
C GLU A 382 32.28 -31.08 4.78
N GLU A 383 32.82 -31.68 3.71
CA GLU A 383 34.13 -31.32 3.15
C GLU A 383 34.12 -29.90 2.57
N VAL A 384 33.05 -29.53 1.87
CA VAL A 384 32.92 -28.23 1.18
C VAL A 384 32.32 -27.13 2.06
N GLY A 385 31.91 -27.43 3.30
CA GLY A 385 31.40 -26.43 4.26
C GLY A 385 29.87 -26.34 4.37
N LEU A 386 29.13 -27.19 3.67
CA LEU A 386 27.67 -27.31 3.72
C LEU A 386 27.21 -28.12 4.94
N VAL A 387 27.37 -27.55 6.12
CA VAL A 387 27.12 -28.21 7.42
C VAL A 387 25.74 -27.94 8.02
N ASN A 388 24.79 -27.42 7.24
CA ASN A 388 23.44 -27.10 7.72
C ASN A 388 22.68 -28.38 8.13
N LYS A 389 22.13 -28.38 9.35
CA LYS A 389 21.32 -29.47 9.93
C LYS A 389 19.93 -28.98 10.35
N SER A 390 19.55 -27.81 9.84
CA SER A 390 18.24 -27.23 10.06
C SER A 390 17.18 -28.04 9.31
N GLN A 391 15.93 -27.69 9.51
CA GLN A 391 14.84 -28.44 8.87
C GLN A 391 14.50 -27.78 7.52
N GLY A 392 15.20 -28.15 6.46
CA GLY A 392 15.06 -27.53 5.13
C GLY A 392 13.86 -28.05 4.35
N ARG A 393 13.17 -27.16 3.62
CA ARG A 393 12.03 -27.49 2.75
C ARG A 393 12.37 -27.21 1.29
N ALA A 394 12.75 -25.98 1.03
CA ALA A 394 12.91 -25.42 -0.31
C ALA A 394 14.35 -24.91 -0.50
N VAL A 395 14.83 -24.97 -1.74
CA VAL A 395 16.19 -24.57 -2.14
C VAL A 395 16.18 -23.92 -3.51
N VAL A 396 17.02 -22.89 -3.67
CA VAL A 396 17.36 -22.32 -4.98
C VAL A 396 18.87 -22.30 -5.16
N CYS A 397 19.30 -22.62 -6.38
CA CYS A 397 20.69 -22.63 -6.81
C CYS A 397 20.86 -21.61 -7.92
N PHE A 398 21.67 -20.57 -7.70
CA PHE A 398 21.78 -19.39 -8.56
C PHE A 398 23.13 -18.69 -8.37
N ASP A 399 23.55 -17.87 -9.33
CA ASP A 399 24.79 -17.07 -9.25
C ASP A 399 24.43 -15.65 -8.77
N ALA A 400 24.67 -15.34 -7.49
CA ALA A 400 24.18 -14.11 -6.87
C ALA A 400 24.98 -12.86 -7.25
N GLU A 401 26.27 -13.01 -7.54
CA GLU A 401 27.19 -11.91 -7.86
C GLU A 401 27.66 -11.90 -9.32
N ARG A 402 27.08 -12.77 -10.14
CA ARG A 402 27.38 -12.91 -11.57
C ARG A 402 28.84 -13.25 -11.84
N ASP A 403 29.46 -14.01 -10.95
CA ASP A 403 30.87 -14.41 -11.07
C ASP A 403 31.09 -15.84 -11.61
N GLY A 404 30.00 -16.57 -11.81
CA GLY A 404 29.99 -17.93 -12.35
C GLY A 404 30.01 -19.04 -11.31
N ASP A 405 30.00 -18.69 -10.03
CA ASP A 405 29.98 -19.64 -8.95
C ASP A 405 28.54 -19.80 -8.46
N ILE A 406 27.97 -21.02 -8.60
CA ILE A 406 26.59 -21.24 -8.18
C ILE A 406 26.48 -21.28 -6.65
N ASP A 407 25.70 -20.35 -6.10
CA ASP A 407 25.36 -20.22 -4.69
C ASP A 407 24.10 -21.01 -4.32
N ILE A 408 23.83 -21.07 -3.01
CA ILE A 408 22.69 -21.84 -2.47
C ILE A 408 21.95 -21.01 -1.42
N ALA A 409 20.64 -20.82 -1.60
CA ALA A 409 19.74 -20.32 -0.57
C ALA A 409 18.74 -21.40 -0.14
N ILE A 410 18.56 -21.56 1.17
CA ILE A 410 17.74 -22.60 1.80
C ILE A 410 16.69 -21.97 2.71
N VAL A 411 15.44 -22.39 2.55
CA VAL A 411 14.36 -22.07 3.47
C VAL A 411 14.10 -23.22 4.44
N ASN A 412 14.11 -22.90 5.75
CA ASN A 412 13.91 -23.87 6.82
C ASN A 412 12.65 -23.59 7.67
N ASN A 413 11.96 -24.65 8.14
CA ASN A 413 10.90 -24.54 9.17
C ASN A 413 11.48 -24.82 10.57
N SER A 414 12.65 -24.25 10.86
CA SER A 414 13.31 -24.24 12.17
C SER A 414 13.86 -22.85 12.43
N SER A 415 14.35 -22.55 13.64
CA SER A 415 14.77 -21.19 14.05
C SER A 415 15.73 -20.47 13.10
N ASP A 416 16.48 -21.23 12.31
CA ASP A 416 17.40 -20.73 11.29
C ASP A 416 16.70 -20.64 9.92
N HIS A 417 15.71 -19.74 9.80
CA HIS A 417 14.66 -19.79 8.78
C HIS A 417 15.12 -19.60 7.33
N LEU A 418 16.21 -18.89 7.11
CA LEU A 418 16.80 -18.63 5.80
C LEU A 418 18.31 -18.75 5.93
N VAL A 419 18.93 -19.54 5.05
CA VAL A 419 20.37 -19.79 5.08
C VAL A 419 20.93 -19.59 3.69
N TYR A 420 21.90 -18.69 3.56
CA TYR A 420 22.60 -18.39 2.33
C TYR A 420 24.05 -18.87 2.40
N TYR A 421 24.44 -19.67 1.41
CA TYR A 421 25.79 -20.19 1.21
C TYR A 421 26.33 -19.63 -0.10
N ARG A 422 27.38 -18.83 0.00
CA ARG A 422 28.14 -18.38 -1.16
C ARG A 422 29.21 -19.41 -1.54
N ASN A 423 29.32 -19.73 -2.82
CA ASN A 423 30.38 -20.59 -3.34
C ASN A 423 31.62 -19.74 -3.62
N ASP A 424 32.66 -19.92 -2.82
CA ASP A 424 33.96 -19.27 -3.03
C ASP A 424 34.85 -20.18 -3.89
N LEU A 425 34.46 -20.44 -5.15
CA LEU A 425 35.19 -21.36 -6.01
C LEU A 425 36.60 -20.82 -6.27
N ASN A 426 37.57 -21.71 -6.22
CA ASN A 426 38.97 -21.33 -6.42
C ASN A 426 39.67 -22.35 -7.32
N ASN A 427 39.32 -22.31 -8.60
CA ASN A 427 39.95 -23.07 -9.67
C ASN A 427 40.17 -22.18 -10.92
N ASP A 428 40.70 -22.77 -12.00
CA ASP A 428 40.90 -22.09 -13.29
C ASP A 428 39.77 -22.42 -14.30
N SER A 429 38.63 -22.91 -13.82
CA SER A 429 37.47 -23.23 -14.65
C SER A 429 36.74 -21.96 -15.08
N HIS A 430 36.00 -22.07 -16.17
CA HIS A 430 35.26 -21.00 -16.82
C HIS A 430 33.79 -21.39 -16.89
N TYR A 431 32.89 -20.42 -17.04
CA TYR A 431 31.45 -20.66 -17.11
C TYR A 431 30.79 -19.94 -18.28
N LEU A 432 29.53 -20.28 -18.54
CA LEU A 432 28.63 -19.51 -19.38
C LEU A 432 27.20 -19.59 -18.81
N GLY A 433 26.67 -18.44 -18.40
CA GLY A 433 25.24 -18.27 -18.15
C GLY A 433 24.51 -18.01 -19.48
N VAL A 434 23.31 -18.55 -19.65
CA VAL A 434 22.48 -18.34 -20.84
C VAL A 434 21.06 -17.93 -20.44
N LYS A 435 20.65 -16.71 -20.80
CA LYS A 435 19.28 -16.19 -20.71
C LYS A 435 18.67 -16.14 -22.11
N LEU A 436 17.38 -16.44 -22.25
CA LEU A 436 16.68 -16.45 -23.54
C LEU A 436 15.72 -15.26 -23.67
N ASP A 437 15.58 -14.75 -24.89
CA ASP A 437 14.61 -13.72 -25.30
C ASP A 437 13.88 -14.23 -26.55
N ALA A 438 12.73 -14.88 -26.34
CA ALA A 438 11.91 -15.51 -27.37
C ALA A 438 11.01 -14.47 -28.09
N ARG A 439 10.43 -14.82 -29.24
CA ARG A 439 9.63 -13.87 -30.06
C ARG A 439 8.13 -13.83 -29.78
N ASP A 440 7.61 -14.88 -29.13
CA ASP A 440 6.17 -15.09 -28.89
C ASP A 440 5.83 -14.85 -27.40
N MET A 441 4.63 -15.22 -26.94
CA MET A 441 4.13 -14.90 -25.59
C MET A 441 4.85 -15.66 -24.47
N ASN A 442 5.48 -16.80 -24.75
CA ASN A 442 6.48 -17.44 -23.89
C ASN A 442 7.83 -16.71 -24.04
N THR A 443 7.89 -15.47 -23.56
CA THR A 443 8.99 -14.50 -23.82
C THR A 443 10.35 -14.98 -23.30
N HIS A 444 10.36 -15.78 -22.24
CA HIS A 444 11.56 -16.33 -21.63
C HIS A 444 11.97 -17.68 -22.22
N GLY A 445 11.22 -18.24 -23.18
CA GLY A 445 11.59 -19.47 -23.88
C GLY A 445 11.55 -20.73 -23.01
N VAL A 446 10.60 -20.83 -22.06
CA VAL A 446 10.35 -22.04 -21.26
C VAL A 446 10.11 -23.23 -22.19
N GLY A 447 10.81 -24.35 -21.96
CA GLY A 447 10.84 -25.53 -22.82
C GLY A 447 11.92 -25.49 -23.92
N ALA A 448 12.74 -24.44 -23.98
CA ALA A 448 13.85 -24.39 -24.93
C ALA A 448 15.00 -25.33 -24.54
N TRP A 449 15.56 -26.00 -25.56
CA TRP A 449 16.72 -26.88 -25.42
C TRP A 449 17.99 -26.11 -25.75
N ILE A 450 18.92 -26.01 -24.80
CA ILE A 450 20.18 -25.27 -24.95
C ILE A 450 21.32 -26.27 -24.96
N THR A 451 22.04 -26.35 -26.08
CA THR A 451 23.23 -27.18 -26.24
C THR A 451 24.47 -26.29 -26.26
N VAL A 452 25.40 -26.55 -25.36
CA VAL A 452 26.71 -25.88 -25.30
C VAL A 452 27.80 -26.88 -25.63
N THR A 453 28.56 -26.60 -26.68
CA THR A 453 29.66 -27.46 -27.14
C THR A 453 31.01 -26.81 -26.85
N THR A 454 31.87 -27.54 -26.14
CA THR A 454 33.26 -27.12 -25.88
C THR A 454 34.25 -28.23 -26.22
N THR A 455 35.51 -28.07 -25.80
CA THR A 455 36.51 -29.15 -25.85
C THR A 455 36.25 -30.28 -24.84
N LEU A 456 35.36 -30.08 -23.86
CA LEU A 456 34.97 -31.12 -22.89
C LEU A 456 33.94 -32.09 -23.47
N GLY A 457 33.08 -31.61 -24.36
CA GLY A 457 31.95 -32.36 -24.90
C GLY A 457 30.77 -31.43 -25.19
N GLU A 458 29.64 -32.04 -25.46
CA GLU A 458 28.34 -31.37 -25.53
C GLU A 458 27.69 -31.46 -24.15
N GLN A 459 27.07 -30.36 -23.71
CA GLN A 459 26.23 -30.29 -22.51
C GLN A 459 24.86 -29.78 -22.93
N VAL A 460 23.82 -30.34 -22.33
CA VAL A 460 22.44 -29.96 -22.61
C VAL A 460 21.75 -29.45 -21.35
N ARG A 461 21.00 -28.35 -21.48
CA ARG A 461 20.07 -27.86 -20.45
C ARG A 461 18.74 -27.53 -21.12
N GLU A 462 17.65 -27.93 -20.47
CA GLU A 462 16.30 -27.47 -20.80
C GLU A 462 15.93 -26.32 -19.87
N LEU A 463 15.53 -25.18 -20.46
CA LEU A 463 15.08 -24.03 -19.69
C LEU A 463 13.67 -24.27 -19.17
N ARG A 464 13.48 -24.20 -17.86
CA ARG A 464 12.20 -24.55 -17.21
C ARG A 464 11.79 -23.46 -16.22
N ALA A 465 10.53 -23.04 -16.27
CA ALA A 465 9.84 -22.40 -15.15
C ALA A 465 9.36 -23.46 -14.13
N GLY A 466 10.27 -24.39 -13.85
CA GLY A 466 9.98 -25.63 -13.14
C GLY A 466 10.27 -25.51 -11.66
N SER A 467 9.47 -26.21 -10.87
CA SER A 467 9.63 -26.26 -9.43
C SER A 467 10.47 -27.47 -9.01
N ASN A 468 11.38 -27.23 -8.06
CA ASN A 468 11.76 -28.24 -7.09
C ASN A 468 10.85 -28.10 -5.85
N TYR A 469 10.94 -28.96 -4.84
CA TYR A 469 9.98 -28.93 -3.72
C TYR A 469 9.77 -27.53 -3.11
N ALA A 470 8.59 -26.96 -3.37
CA ALA A 470 8.17 -25.63 -2.95
C ALA A 470 9.15 -24.48 -3.32
N SER A 471 9.93 -24.64 -4.40
CA SER A 471 10.85 -23.62 -4.89
C SER A 471 11.11 -23.65 -6.38
N GLN A 472 11.63 -22.55 -6.92
CA GLN A 472 11.95 -22.37 -8.33
C GLN A 472 13.35 -21.74 -8.50
N ASN A 473 14.20 -22.37 -9.31
CA ASN A 473 15.46 -21.77 -9.74
C ASN A 473 15.21 -20.68 -10.82
N PRO A 474 16.16 -19.78 -11.08
CA PRO A 474 15.96 -18.71 -12.06
C PRO A 474 15.76 -19.20 -13.49
N LEU A 475 15.11 -18.38 -14.33
CA LEU A 475 14.90 -18.60 -15.75
C LEU A 475 16.15 -18.31 -16.60
N GLU A 476 17.26 -18.96 -16.23
CA GLU A 476 18.52 -18.96 -16.96
C GLU A 476 19.24 -20.31 -16.78
N ALA A 477 20.11 -20.67 -17.73
CA ALA A 477 20.85 -21.92 -17.70
C ALA A 477 22.35 -21.67 -17.45
N HIS A 478 22.94 -22.46 -16.56
CA HIS A 478 24.37 -22.41 -16.26
C HIS A 478 25.13 -23.59 -16.85
N PHE A 479 26.31 -23.31 -17.39
CA PHE A 479 27.23 -24.30 -17.98
C PHE A 479 28.66 -24.10 -17.48
N GLY A 480 29.23 -25.11 -16.83
CA GLY A 480 30.66 -25.16 -16.58
C GLY A 480 31.43 -25.54 -17.84
N LEU A 481 32.45 -24.78 -18.19
CA LEU A 481 33.24 -24.96 -19.40
C LEU A 481 34.63 -25.55 -19.13
N GLY A 482 34.94 -25.86 -17.86
CA GLY A 482 36.28 -26.20 -17.40
C GLY A 482 37.30 -25.20 -17.94
N THR A 483 38.35 -25.68 -18.59
CA THR A 483 39.40 -24.78 -19.13
C THR A 483 39.07 -24.11 -20.47
N ALA A 484 37.89 -24.36 -21.05
CA ALA A 484 37.51 -23.79 -22.34
C ALA A 484 37.11 -22.31 -22.20
N ARG A 485 37.66 -21.46 -23.08
CA ARG A 485 37.41 -20.00 -23.08
C ARG A 485 36.38 -19.55 -24.11
N VAL A 486 35.96 -20.49 -24.96
CA VAL A 486 34.93 -20.26 -25.97
C VAL A 486 34.05 -21.49 -26.07
N ALA A 487 32.78 -21.29 -26.38
CA ALA A 487 31.80 -22.34 -26.62
C ALA A 487 30.97 -22.03 -27.88
N ASP A 488 30.47 -23.08 -28.52
CA ASP A 488 29.40 -22.97 -29.51
C ASP A 488 28.07 -23.23 -28.79
N VAL A 489 27.06 -22.38 -29.03
CA VAL A 489 25.75 -22.42 -28.38
C VAL A 489 24.68 -22.63 -29.44
N GLU A 490 23.85 -23.65 -29.26
CA GLU A 490 22.65 -23.90 -30.07
C GLU A 490 21.42 -23.88 -29.16
N VAL A 491 20.41 -23.09 -29.52
CA VAL A 491 19.11 -23.03 -28.84
C VAL A 491 18.06 -23.57 -29.80
N ARG A 492 17.40 -24.65 -29.43
CA ARG A 492 16.17 -25.16 -30.05
C ARG A 492 14.99 -24.59 -29.26
N TRP A 493 14.26 -23.67 -29.87
CA TRP A 493 13.11 -22.99 -29.28
C TRP A 493 11.90 -23.92 -29.20
N PRO A 494 10.91 -23.65 -28.31
CA PRO A 494 9.70 -24.48 -28.19
C PRO A 494 8.91 -24.62 -29.50
N ASP A 495 8.95 -23.61 -30.37
CA ASP A 495 8.33 -23.64 -31.70
C ASP A 495 9.09 -24.49 -32.75
N GLY A 496 10.19 -25.14 -32.34
CA GLY A 496 11.05 -25.97 -33.18
C GLY A 496 12.06 -25.18 -34.03
N SER A 497 12.09 -23.86 -33.96
CA SER A 497 13.14 -23.06 -34.60
C SER A 497 14.47 -23.18 -33.86
N THR A 498 15.58 -22.82 -34.53
CA THR A 498 16.93 -22.97 -33.97
C THR A 498 17.75 -21.68 -34.12
N THR A 499 18.45 -21.28 -33.07
CA THR A 499 19.46 -20.21 -33.10
C THR A 499 20.84 -20.82 -32.79
N THR A 500 21.83 -20.59 -33.64
CA THR A 500 23.21 -21.06 -33.41
C THR A 500 24.18 -19.88 -33.34
N LEU A 501 24.98 -19.82 -32.26
CA LEU A 501 26.05 -18.88 -32.03
C LEU A 501 27.37 -19.64 -31.94
N ASN A 502 28.39 -19.21 -32.70
CA ASN A 502 29.68 -19.90 -32.74
C ASN A 502 30.75 -19.04 -32.06
N ALA A 503 31.67 -19.70 -31.34
CA ALA A 503 32.80 -19.09 -30.65
C ALA A 503 32.39 -17.95 -29.69
N VAL A 504 31.34 -18.17 -28.90
CA VAL A 504 30.92 -17.30 -27.79
C VAL A 504 32.02 -17.32 -26.72
N ALA A 505 32.37 -16.17 -26.15
CA ALA A 505 33.36 -16.11 -25.07
C ALA A 505 32.79 -16.70 -23.76
N ALA A 506 33.65 -17.32 -22.95
CA ALA A 506 33.31 -17.71 -21.59
C ALA A 506 33.25 -16.49 -20.64
N ASP A 507 32.86 -16.74 -19.38
CA ASP A 507 32.85 -15.81 -18.24
C ASP A 507 31.86 -14.66 -18.42
N GLN A 508 30.63 -14.97 -18.81
CA GLN A 508 29.55 -13.99 -19.00
C GLN A 508 28.16 -14.63 -18.90
N LEU A 509 27.15 -13.77 -18.68
CA LEU A 509 25.75 -14.04 -19.00
C LEU A 509 25.48 -13.69 -20.48
N LEU A 510 25.08 -14.68 -21.27
CA LEU A 510 24.73 -14.54 -22.68
C LEU A 510 23.22 -14.46 -22.84
N THR A 511 22.69 -13.35 -23.37
CA THR A 511 21.31 -13.30 -23.87
C THR A 511 21.24 -13.78 -25.31
N VAL A 512 20.45 -14.83 -25.57
CA VAL A 512 20.18 -15.34 -26.92
C VAL A 512 18.78 -14.93 -27.35
N THR A 513 18.68 -14.10 -28.39
CA THR A 513 17.38 -13.65 -28.93
C THR A 513 16.93 -14.51 -30.12
N GLN A 514 15.65 -14.90 -30.14
CA GLN A 514 15.01 -15.55 -31.28
C GLN A 514 14.74 -14.56 -32.42
N GLY A 515 15.10 -14.89 -33.66
CA GLY A 515 14.95 -13.97 -34.80
C GLY A 515 13.50 -13.51 -35.03
N ARG A 516 13.26 -12.19 -34.95
CA ARG A 516 11.95 -11.55 -35.16
C ARG A 516 11.82 -10.95 -36.57
N ASP A 517 10.70 -11.19 -37.26
CA ASP A 517 10.20 -10.21 -38.24
C ASP A 517 9.76 -8.96 -37.45
N LYS A 518 9.98 -7.74 -37.96
CA LYS A 518 9.74 -6.49 -37.21
C LYS A 518 8.23 -6.29 -36.96
N VAL A 519 7.71 -6.82 -35.87
CA VAL A 519 6.34 -6.59 -35.38
C VAL A 519 6.35 -5.28 -34.58
N LEU A 520 5.68 -4.25 -35.11
CA LEU A 520 5.53 -2.97 -34.41
C LEU A 520 4.23 -3.03 -33.61
N ARG A 521 4.36 -3.26 -32.30
CA ARG A 521 3.25 -3.25 -31.37
C ARG A 521 3.00 -1.82 -30.91
N LEU A 522 1.75 -1.38 -31.00
CA LEU A 522 1.23 -0.22 -30.31
C LEU A 522 0.51 -0.70 -29.06
N THR A 523 0.93 -0.21 -27.91
CA THR A 523 0.20 -0.34 -26.63
C THR A 523 -0.44 1.02 -26.33
N VAL A 524 -1.70 1.05 -25.92
CA VAL A 524 -2.44 2.25 -25.54
C VAL A 524 -2.91 2.08 -24.11
N VAL A 525 -2.35 2.87 -23.19
CA VAL A 525 -2.71 2.83 -21.79
C VAL A 525 -3.75 3.88 -21.47
N ARG A 526 -4.84 3.41 -20.85
CA ARG A 526 -6.07 4.16 -20.55
C ARG A 526 -6.79 4.67 -21.80
N GLY A 527 -6.87 3.83 -22.82
CA GLY A 527 -7.62 4.08 -24.04
C GLY A 527 -7.58 2.90 -25.00
N ASP A 528 -8.29 3.05 -26.12
CA ASP A 528 -8.37 2.07 -27.19
C ASP A 528 -7.34 2.35 -28.29
N GLY A 529 -6.87 1.28 -28.95
CA GLY A 529 -6.02 1.37 -30.14
C GLY A 529 -4.90 0.34 -30.20
N ASP A 530 -4.78 -0.53 -29.19
CA ASP A 530 -3.77 -1.58 -29.13
C ASP A 530 -3.75 -2.46 -30.37
N GLY A 531 -2.55 -2.90 -30.75
CA GLY A 531 -2.43 -3.91 -31.79
C GLY A 531 -1.07 -3.93 -32.47
N ILE A 532 -1.04 -4.70 -33.56
CA ILE A 532 0.13 -4.85 -34.42
C ILE A 532 -0.11 -4.02 -35.68
N TYR A 533 0.81 -3.10 -35.94
CA TYR A 533 0.74 -2.16 -37.06
C TYR A 533 2.02 -2.19 -37.90
N ALA A 534 1.96 -1.57 -39.07
CA ALA A 534 3.12 -1.27 -39.89
C ALA A 534 3.60 0.17 -39.67
N GLU A 535 4.88 0.42 -39.98
CA GLU A 535 5.44 1.78 -39.94
C GLU A 535 4.62 2.69 -40.86
N GLY A 536 4.18 3.84 -40.33
CA GLY A 536 3.39 4.83 -41.05
C GLY A 536 1.88 4.57 -41.07
N ASP A 537 1.38 3.52 -40.42
CA ASP A 537 -0.07 3.36 -40.23
C ASP A 537 -0.66 4.52 -39.43
N GLU A 538 -1.84 4.99 -39.84
CA GLU A 538 -2.64 6.00 -39.14
C GLU A 538 -3.72 5.28 -38.34
N ILE A 539 -3.66 5.39 -37.01
CA ILE A 539 -4.46 4.61 -36.06
C ILE A 539 -5.39 5.59 -35.31
N GLU A 540 -6.70 5.35 -35.35
CA GLU A 540 -7.64 6.07 -34.50
C GLU A 540 -7.50 5.54 -33.08
N ILE A 541 -7.18 6.43 -32.14
CA ILE A 541 -7.09 6.13 -30.71
C ILE A 541 -8.10 6.99 -29.95
N GLU A 542 -8.64 6.46 -28.86
CA GLU A 542 -9.62 7.14 -28.01
C GLU A 542 -9.29 6.85 -26.55
N SER A 543 -9.24 7.89 -25.70
CA SER A 543 -8.96 7.71 -24.28
C SER A 543 -10.17 7.11 -23.58
N ASP A 544 -9.94 6.43 -22.47
CA ASP A 544 -11.00 6.04 -21.55
C ASP A 544 -11.83 7.25 -21.10
N ALA A 545 -13.04 6.97 -20.61
CA ALA A 545 -13.84 7.98 -19.94
C ALA A 545 -13.12 8.43 -18.66
N ALA A 546 -12.95 9.74 -18.49
CA ALA A 546 -12.38 10.28 -17.26
C ALA A 546 -13.26 9.91 -16.05
N THR A 547 -12.61 9.52 -14.95
CA THR A 547 -13.28 9.28 -13.67
C THR A 547 -13.79 10.60 -13.07
N ARG A 548 -14.67 10.50 -12.06
CA ARG A 548 -15.23 11.66 -11.37
C ARG A 548 -14.11 12.58 -10.86
N ASN A 549 -14.21 13.87 -11.14
CA ASN A 549 -13.23 14.93 -10.81
C ASN A 549 -11.88 14.87 -11.57
N TYR A 550 -11.76 14.06 -12.63
CA TYR A 550 -10.61 14.09 -13.54
C TYR A 550 -11.02 14.57 -14.93
N HIS A 551 -10.05 15.15 -15.65
CA HIS A 551 -10.21 15.59 -17.02
C HIS A 551 -9.09 15.04 -17.89
N PHE A 552 -9.44 14.53 -19.07
CA PHE A 552 -8.44 14.20 -20.09
C PHE A 552 -7.59 15.45 -20.36
N SER A 553 -6.27 15.25 -20.37
CA SER A 553 -5.30 16.33 -20.55
C SER A 553 -4.64 16.22 -21.91
N HIS A 554 -3.87 15.16 -22.14
CA HIS A 554 -3.11 14.96 -23.37
C HIS A 554 -2.62 13.52 -23.50
N TRP A 555 -2.25 13.14 -24.72
CA TRP A 555 -1.51 11.92 -25.00
C TRP A 555 0.00 12.14 -24.87
N THR A 556 0.70 11.20 -24.23
CA THR A 556 2.15 11.05 -24.32
C THR A 556 2.50 9.80 -25.11
N SER A 557 3.70 9.76 -25.67
CA SER A 557 4.18 8.60 -26.43
C SER A 557 5.61 8.25 -26.05
N GLU A 558 5.80 7.00 -25.67
CA GLU A 558 7.09 6.36 -25.50
C GLU A 558 7.42 5.56 -26.75
N GLY A 559 8.56 5.85 -27.39
CA GLY A 559 8.91 5.28 -28.69
C GLY A 559 8.62 6.19 -29.90
N GLY A 560 8.08 7.40 -29.70
CA GLY A 560 7.95 8.41 -30.75
C GLY A 560 6.70 8.26 -31.63
N GLY A 561 6.75 8.69 -32.88
CA GLY A 561 5.54 8.85 -33.71
C GLY A 561 4.91 10.24 -33.53
N SER A 562 3.68 10.42 -34.01
CA SER A 562 3.02 11.73 -33.98
C SER A 562 1.51 11.65 -33.88
N PHE A 563 0.92 12.57 -33.11
CA PHE A 563 -0.53 12.76 -33.00
C PHE A 563 -1.00 13.84 -33.97
N ALA A 564 -2.18 13.66 -34.55
CA ALA A 564 -2.87 14.72 -35.30
C ALA A 564 -3.25 15.90 -34.37
N ASP A 565 -3.72 15.57 -33.17
CA ASP A 565 -3.92 16.49 -32.05
C ASP A 565 -3.74 15.72 -30.74
N MET A 566 -2.68 16.00 -29.99
CA MET A 566 -2.39 15.30 -28.73
C MET A 566 -3.34 15.72 -27.58
N TYR A 567 -4.08 16.82 -27.72
CA TYR A 567 -5.01 17.34 -26.70
C TYR A 567 -6.46 16.94 -26.96
N ALA A 568 -6.72 16.13 -28.00
CA ALA A 568 -8.02 15.55 -28.26
C ALA A 568 -8.11 14.12 -27.70
N ALA A 569 -9.09 13.87 -26.82
CA ALA A 569 -9.36 12.55 -26.24
C ALA A 569 -9.52 11.47 -27.31
N ARG A 570 -10.09 11.83 -28.46
CA ARG A 570 -10.09 11.01 -29.68
C ARG A 570 -9.21 11.67 -30.75
N THR A 571 -8.19 10.96 -31.22
CA THR A 571 -7.21 11.49 -32.19
C THR A 571 -6.69 10.41 -33.13
N VAL A 572 -5.82 10.81 -34.06
CA VAL A 572 -5.12 9.88 -34.96
C VAL A 572 -3.64 9.88 -34.61
N PHE A 573 -3.07 8.70 -34.37
CA PHE A 573 -1.65 8.48 -34.14
C PHE A 573 -0.98 7.87 -35.37
N THR A 574 0.23 8.31 -35.70
CA THR A 574 1.04 7.78 -36.81
C THR A 574 2.18 6.93 -36.28
N MET A 575 2.18 5.63 -36.64
CA MET A 575 3.13 4.64 -36.12
C MET A 575 4.57 4.89 -36.61
N PRO A 576 5.58 4.97 -35.73
CA PRO A 576 7.00 5.03 -36.10
C PRO A 576 7.56 3.63 -36.40
N ASP A 577 8.86 3.50 -36.66
CA ASP A 577 9.49 2.24 -37.05
C ASP A 577 9.90 1.35 -35.86
N ASN A 578 9.31 1.53 -34.69
CA ASN A 578 9.59 0.80 -33.46
C ASN A 578 8.30 0.57 -32.66
N ARG A 579 8.37 -0.23 -31.60
CA ARG A 579 7.25 -0.39 -30.65
C ARG A 579 6.97 0.95 -29.97
N VAL A 580 5.69 1.21 -29.70
CA VAL A 580 5.25 2.45 -29.06
C VAL A 580 4.26 2.14 -27.96
N THR A 581 4.40 2.81 -26.83
CA THR A 581 3.31 2.95 -25.87
C THR A 581 2.76 4.37 -25.89
N LEU A 582 1.44 4.50 -25.95
CA LEU A 582 0.72 5.76 -25.78
C LEU A 582 0.06 5.76 -24.43
N VAL A 583 0.11 6.89 -23.72
CA VAL A 583 -0.55 7.03 -22.42
C VAL A 583 -1.54 8.20 -22.50
N ALA A 584 -2.81 7.93 -22.21
CA ALA A 584 -3.79 8.98 -21.97
C ALA A 584 -3.57 9.55 -20.57
N ASN A 585 -3.20 10.83 -20.48
CA ASN A 585 -2.99 11.52 -19.20
C ASN A 585 -4.23 12.28 -18.77
N TYR A 586 -4.52 12.25 -17.47
CA TYR A 586 -5.64 12.93 -16.85
C TYR A 586 -5.14 13.86 -15.75
N LEU A 587 -5.82 14.98 -15.55
CA LEU A 587 -5.53 15.93 -14.48
C LEU A 587 -6.72 16.06 -13.53
N PRO A 588 -6.49 16.15 -12.21
CA PRO A 588 -7.55 16.35 -11.24
C PRO A 588 -8.11 17.78 -11.27
N GLY A 589 -9.38 17.91 -10.93
CA GLY A 589 -10.08 19.15 -10.63
C GLY A 589 -10.45 20.00 -11.85
N VAL A 590 -9.46 20.58 -12.54
CA VAL A 590 -9.70 21.58 -13.60
C VAL A 590 -9.11 21.15 -14.94
N ALA A 591 -9.95 21.12 -15.98
CA ALA A 591 -9.54 20.75 -17.33
C ALA A 591 -8.43 21.67 -17.89
N LEU A 592 -7.60 21.15 -18.79
CA LEU A 592 -6.51 21.92 -19.41
C LEU A 592 -7.02 23.08 -20.28
N SER A 593 -8.26 22.99 -20.77
CA SER A 593 -8.92 24.03 -21.57
C SER A 593 -9.44 25.23 -20.78
N GLU A 594 -9.60 25.11 -19.47
CA GLU A 594 -10.10 26.19 -18.62
C GLU A 594 -9.03 27.27 -18.39
N ASP A 595 -9.45 28.53 -18.40
CA ASP A 595 -8.59 29.70 -18.22
C ASP A 595 -8.32 29.95 -16.73
N VAL A 596 -7.37 29.19 -16.17
CA VAL A 596 -6.93 29.27 -14.77
C VAL A 596 -5.41 29.40 -14.66
N SER A 597 -4.93 29.96 -13.56
CA SER A 597 -3.48 30.10 -13.34
C SER A 597 -2.79 28.74 -13.09
N VAL A 598 -1.48 28.70 -13.28
CA VAL A 598 -0.67 27.53 -12.90
C VAL A 598 -0.74 27.23 -11.40
N ALA A 599 -0.88 28.26 -10.55
CA ALA A 599 -0.97 28.10 -9.10
C ALA A 599 -2.27 27.37 -8.74
N ARG A 600 -3.38 27.71 -9.41
CA ARG A 600 -4.68 27.03 -9.29
C ARG A 600 -4.58 25.55 -9.70
N ARG A 601 -3.87 25.23 -10.78
CA ARG A 601 -3.65 23.84 -11.24
C ARG A 601 -2.82 23.02 -10.26
N TRP A 602 -1.73 23.58 -9.75
CA TRP A 602 -0.91 22.91 -8.73
C TRP A 602 -1.63 22.77 -7.40
N ASN A 603 -2.53 23.69 -7.06
CA ASN A 603 -3.38 23.53 -5.89
C ASN A 603 -4.32 22.32 -6.02
N GLU A 604 -4.93 22.07 -7.18
CA GLU A 604 -5.71 20.83 -7.38
C GLU A 604 -4.87 19.57 -7.21
N VAL A 605 -3.67 19.55 -7.80
CA VAL A 605 -2.78 18.40 -7.67
C VAL A 605 -2.36 18.20 -6.21
N LEU A 606 -2.14 19.29 -5.46
CA LEU A 606 -1.85 19.21 -4.02
C LEU A 606 -3.06 18.71 -3.21
N LEU A 607 -4.27 19.21 -3.48
CA LEU A 607 -5.50 18.73 -2.83
C LEU A 607 -5.73 17.25 -3.14
N GLN A 608 -5.55 16.84 -4.40
CA GLN A 608 -5.62 15.44 -4.80
C GLN A 608 -4.52 14.59 -4.15
N SER A 609 -3.34 15.16 -3.90
CA SER A 609 -2.28 14.48 -3.15
C SER A 609 -2.68 14.25 -1.69
N ILE A 610 -3.36 15.21 -1.08
CA ILE A 610 -3.90 15.08 0.28
C ILE A 610 -5.00 14.03 0.36
N ARG A 611 -5.92 13.96 -0.62
CA ARG A 611 -6.95 12.89 -0.71
C ARG A 611 -6.33 11.48 -0.81
N ASN A 612 -5.10 11.39 -1.29
CA ASN A 612 -4.35 10.14 -1.48
C ASN A 612 -3.32 9.88 -0.35
N ASP A 613 -3.35 10.66 0.73
CA ASP A 613 -2.46 10.54 1.88
C ASP A 613 -3.18 10.01 3.13
N TRP A 614 -2.42 9.69 4.19
CA TRP A 614 -2.97 9.45 5.52
C TRP A 614 -3.69 10.70 6.05
N ALA A 615 -4.79 10.55 6.78
CA ALA A 615 -5.57 11.66 7.32
C ALA A 615 -4.81 12.44 8.43
N ARG A 616 -3.97 13.40 8.03
CA ARG A 616 -3.06 14.15 8.90
C ARG A 616 -3.30 15.66 8.81
N PRO A 617 -4.37 16.21 9.42
CA PRO A 617 -4.78 17.60 9.22
C PRO A 617 -3.69 18.64 9.56
N THR A 618 -2.84 18.37 10.55
CA THR A 618 -1.68 19.22 10.91
C THR A 618 -0.62 19.26 9.79
N VAL A 619 -0.26 18.09 9.27
CA VAL A 619 0.69 17.93 8.17
C VAL A 619 0.13 18.54 6.88
N HIS A 620 -1.16 18.34 6.61
CA HIS A 620 -1.83 18.87 5.42
C HIS A 620 -1.92 20.40 5.43
N ALA A 621 -2.31 21.02 6.56
CA ALA A 621 -2.31 22.48 6.72
C ALA A 621 -0.92 23.07 6.43
N ARG A 622 0.13 22.42 6.92
CA ARG A 622 1.53 22.79 6.68
C ARG A 622 1.96 22.60 5.23
N ASN A 623 1.53 21.53 4.55
CA ASN A 623 1.82 21.28 3.13
C ASN A 623 1.14 22.30 2.22
N LEU A 624 -0.10 22.65 2.52
CA LEU A 624 -0.85 23.74 1.88
C LEU A 624 -0.12 25.07 2.05
N PHE A 625 0.32 25.40 3.26
CA PHE A 625 1.08 26.64 3.50
C PHE A 625 2.42 26.68 2.77
N HIS A 626 3.27 25.67 2.92
CA HIS A 626 4.62 25.70 2.34
C HIS A 626 4.58 25.77 0.81
N SER A 627 3.65 25.04 0.18
CA SER A 627 3.45 25.12 -1.27
C SER A 627 2.95 26.49 -1.70
N SER A 628 1.96 27.06 -0.98
CA SER A 628 1.42 28.39 -1.27
C SER A 628 2.46 29.49 -1.08
N ALA A 629 3.28 29.38 -0.03
CA ALA A 629 4.37 30.31 0.25
C ALA A 629 5.51 30.21 -0.77
N ALA A 630 5.84 29.00 -1.25
CA ALA A 630 6.78 28.83 -2.35
C ALA A 630 6.27 29.49 -3.64
N MET A 631 4.99 29.29 -4.00
CA MET A 631 4.37 29.95 -5.14
C MET A 631 4.43 31.48 -5.02
N TYR A 632 4.12 32.01 -3.83
CA TYR A 632 4.19 33.43 -3.54
C TYR A 632 5.61 33.98 -3.60
N ASP A 633 6.59 33.28 -3.03
CA ASP A 633 8.01 33.68 -3.05
C ASP A 633 8.56 33.78 -4.47
N ILE A 634 8.14 32.87 -5.35
CA ILE A 634 8.47 32.90 -6.77
C ILE A 634 7.83 34.12 -7.44
N TRP A 635 6.54 34.36 -7.22
CA TRP A 635 5.86 35.53 -7.77
C TRP A 635 6.53 36.84 -7.29
N ALA A 636 6.88 36.92 -6.01
CA ALA A 636 7.55 38.04 -5.37
C ALA A 636 9.01 38.20 -5.81
N ALA A 637 9.70 37.13 -6.22
CA ALA A 637 11.07 37.20 -6.73
C ALA A 637 11.19 38.09 -7.98
N TYR A 638 10.12 38.15 -8.78
CA TYR A 638 9.99 39.00 -9.97
C TYR A 638 9.20 40.29 -9.73
N SER A 639 8.84 40.63 -8.49
CA SER A 639 8.07 41.82 -8.14
C SER A 639 8.95 42.91 -7.54
N ASP A 640 8.73 44.16 -7.95
CA ASP A 640 9.44 45.34 -7.42
C ASP A 640 8.95 45.78 -6.04
N ASN A 641 7.72 45.40 -5.66
CA ASN A 641 7.03 45.94 -4.48
C ASN A 641 6.65 44.89 -3.44
N ALA A 642 6.89 43.60 -3.72
CA ALA A 642 6.58 42.52 -2.80
C ALA A 642 7.85 41.99 -2.12
N ALA A 643 7.72 41.53 -0.88
CA ALA A 643 8.77 40.83 -0.17
C ALA A 643 8.48 39.32 -0.18
N PRO A 644 9.47 38.45 -0.48
CA PRO A 644 9.33 37.01 -0.22
C PRO A 644 9.31 36.69 1.28
N TRP A 645 8.71 35.57 1.66
CA TRP A 645 8.57 35.04 3.01
C TRP A 645 9.79 34.25 3.49
N LEU A 646 10.39 33.41 2.64
CA LEU A 646 11.60 32.63 2.93
C LEU A 646 12.78 33.02 2.04
N LEU A 647 12.58 33.27 0.74
CA LEU A 647 13.66 33.63 -0.18
C LEU A 647 14.36 34.93 0.24
N GLY A 648 15.67 34.84 0.48
CA GLY A 648 16.52 35.92 0.99
C GLY A 648 16.49 36.09 2.51
N ARG A 649 15.93 35.13 3.25
CA ARG A 649 15.74 35.20 4.71
C ARG A 649 16.22 33.91 5.39
N THR A 650 16.33 33.97 6.72
CA THR A 650 16.67 32.82 7.57
C THR A 650 15.53 32.55 8.54
N ARG A 651 14.98 31.33 8.52
CA ARG A 651 13.93 30.88 9.46
C ARG A 651 14.30 29.52 10.05
N SER A 652 14.10 29.35 11.36
CA SER A 652 14.55 28.15 12.11
C SER A 652 16.03 27.78 11.88
N GLY A 653 16.90 28.76 11.63
CA GLY A 653 18.31 28.53 11.32
C GLY A 653 18.59 28.05 9.89
N VAL A 654 17.58 27.90 9.04
CA VAL A 654 17.70 27.58 7.60
C VAL A 654 17.70 28.88 6.81
N GLU A 655 18.77 29.15 6.06
CA GLU A 655 18.91 30.30 5.18
C GLU A 655 18.52 29.92 3.75
N CYS A 656 17.55 30.64 3.16
CA CYS A 656 17.28 30.54 1.74
C CYS A 656 17.94 31.72 1.03
N ALA A 657 19.14 31.51 0.48
CA ALA A 657 19.91 32.60 -0.14
C ALA A 657 19.17 33.17 -1.37
N ARG A 658 19.20 34.50 -1.52
CA ARG A 658 18.73 35.20 -2.72
C ARG A 658 19.90 35.80 -3.48
N GLU A 659 20.18 35.25 -4.65
CA GLU A 659 21.20 35.74 -5.57
C GLU A 659 20.60 36.67 -6.63
N THR A 660 21.47 37.45 -7.28
CA THR A 660 21.05 38.28 -8.42
C THR A 660 21.01 37.44 -9.69
N PHE A 661 19.91 37.51 -10.43
CA PHE A 661 19.74 36.82 -11.71
C PHE A 661 19.21 37.79 -12.79
N PRO A 662 19.45 37.51 -14.08
CA PRO A 662 18.91 38.33 -15.17
C PRO A 662 17.38 38.32 -15.18
N GLU A 663 16.78 39.48 -15.49
CA GLU A 663 15.33 39.57 -15.73
C GLU A 663 14.97 38.83 -17.03
N PRO A 664 13.96 37.93 -17.02
CA PRO A 664 13.56 37.19 -18.20
C PRO A 664 12.80 38.10 -19.20
N ASP A 665 12.80 37.73 -20.47
CA ASP A 665 12.05 38.44 -21.51
C ASP A 665 10.51 38.31 -21.31
N ASP A 666 10.07 37.19 -20.71
CA ASP A 666 8.68 36.91 -20.34
C ASP A 666 8.63 36.48 -18.86
N VAL A 667 8.19 37.40 -18.01
CA VAL A 667 8.12 37.20 -16.55
C VAL A 667 7.01 36.23 -16.18
N ASP A 668 5.91 36.22 -16.92
CA ASP A 668 4.76 35.38 -16.58
C ASP A 668 5.08 33.91 -16.90
N ALA A 669 5.65 33.63 -18.07
CA ALA A 669 6.14 32.28 -18.41
C ALA A 669 7.23 31.79 -17.43
N ALA A 670 8.13 32.67 -17.00
CA ALA A 670 9.16 32.33 -16.01
C ALA A 670 8.56 32.01 -14.63
N ARG A 671 7.54 32.75 -14.20
CA ARG A 671 6.80 32.43 -12.96
C ARG A 671 6.12 31.08 -13.06
N GLU A 672 5.52 30.77 -14.21
CA GLU A 672 4.82 29.49 -14.40
C GLU A 672 5.75 28.27 -14.34
N GLU A 673 6.89 28.36 -15.03
CA GLU A 673 7.91 27.31 -14.99
C GLU A 673 8.49 27.16 -13.57
N ALA A 674 8.86 28.26 -12.91
CA ALA A 674 9.43 28.23 -11.58
C ALA A 674 8.45 27.66 -10.53
N ILE A 675 7.16 28.07 -10.56
CA ILE A 675 6.12 27.54 -9.68
C ILE A 675 6.00 26.03 -9.85
N SER A 676 5.93 25.57 -11.10
CA SER A 676 5.77 24.14 -11.40
C SER A 676 6.92 23.31 -10.84
N HIS A 677 8.15 23.77 -11.05
CA HIS A 677 9.35 23.11 -10.56
C HIS A 677 9.45 23.07 -9.02
N ALA A 678 9.03 24.13 -8.33
CA ALA A 678 9.04 24.19 -6.87
C ALA A 678 7.99 23.27 -6.24
N VAL A 679 6.75 23.36 -6.71
CA VAL A 679 5.62 22.63 -6.12
C VAL A 679 5.70 21.14 -6.45
N TYR A 680 6.13 20.78 -7.67
CA TYR A 680 6.47 19.40 -8.04
C TYR A 680 7.42 18.76 -7.00
N ARG A 681 8.51 19.45 -6.65
CA ARG A 681 9.50 18.96 -5.67
C ARG A 681 8.92 18.80 -4.27
N ILE A 682 8.14 19.78 -3.82
CA ILE A 682 7.52 19.75 -2.50
C ILE A 682 6.57 18.55 -2.41
N ILE A 683 5.70 18.36 -3.40
CA ILE A 683 4.76 17.23 -3.42
C ILE A 683 5.52 15.89 -3.53
N PHE A 684 6.45 15.79 -4.48
CA PHE A 684 7.25 14.58 -4.72
C PHE A 684 7.94 14.08 -3.45
N GLN A 685 8.52 14.99 -2.65
CA GLN A 685 9.21 14.61 -1.43
C GLN A 685 8.27 14.36 -0.24
N ARG A 686 7.25 15.20 -0.04
CA ARG A 686 6.41 15.13 1.16
C ARG A 686 5.42 13.98 1.15
N PHE A 687 4.98 13.57 -0.03
CA PHE A 687 4.02 12.46 -0.20
C PHE A 687 4.71 11.14 -0.58
N ARG A 688 6.05 11.05 -0.44
CA ARG A 688 6.81 9.84 -0.83
C ARG A 688 6.48 8.59 -0.01
N ARG A 689 5.83 8.75 1.15
CA ARG A 689 5.38 7.68 2.07
C ARG A 689 3.85 7.56 2.13
N SER A 690 3.14 8.26 1.26
CA SER A 690 1.69 8.23 1.21
C SER A 690 1.21 6.91 0.61
N PRO A 691 0.08 6.35 1.09
CA PRO A 691 -0.47 5.11 0.55
C PRO A 691 -0.83 5.24 -0.94
N GLY A 692 -1.22 6.43 -1.40
CA GLY A 692 -1.50 6.72 -2.80
C GLY A 692 -0.31 7.26 -3.62
N VAL A 693 0.95 7.03 -3.21
CA VAL A 693 2.14 7.64 -3.83
C VAL A 693 2.22 7.45 -5.36
N ALA A 694 1.78 6.31 -5.89
CA ALA A 694 1.75 6.06 -7.34
C ALA A 694 0.82 7.05 -8.08
N ARG A 695 -0.43 7.17 -7.61
CA ARG A 695 -1.41 8.15 -8.13
C ARG A 695 -0.91 9.59 -8.01
N ILE A 696 -0.27 9.93 -6.90
CA ILE A 696 0.31 11.26 -6.67
C ILE A 696 1.42 11.54 -7.68
N ARG A 697 2.35 10.59 -7.88
CA ARG A 697 3.44 10.70 -8.87
C ARG A 697 2.92 10.85 -10.29
N ARG A 698 1.90 10.06 -10.64
CA ARG A 698 1.20 10.21 -11.92
C ARG A 698 0.68 11.63 -12.11
N ASP A 699 -0.06 12.17 -11.15
CA ASP A 699 -0.74 13.47 -11.29
C ASP A 699 0.25 14.64 -11.39
N ILE A 700 1.33 14.64 -10.60
CA ILE A 700 2.38 15.66 -10.69
C ILE A 700 3.15 15.57 -12.01
N ASN A 701 3.42 14.35 -12.51
CA ASN A 701 4.11 14.14 -13.78
C ASN A 701 3.23 14.52 -14.97
N ALA A 702 1.94 14.19 -14.91
CA ALA A 702 0.95 14.56 -15.91
C ALA A 702 0.85 16.09 -16.03
N LEU A 703 0.87 16.83 -14.91
CA LEU A 703 0.83 18.29 -14.96
C LEU A 703 2.13 18.89 -15.51
N MET A 704 3.30 18.37 -15.10
CA MET A 704 4.59 18.79 -15.67
C MET A 704 4.63 18.57 -17.19
N SER A 705 4.21 17.39 -17.64
CA SER A 705 4.14 17.04 -19.07
C SER A 705 3.15 17.93 -19.83
N ALA A 706 1.96 18.16 -19.29
CA ALA A 706 0.94 19.01 -19.91
C ALA A 706 1.42 20.46 -20.12
N LEU A 707 2.26 20.95 -19.21
CA LEU A 707 2.87 22.28 -19.26
C LEU A 707 4.18 22.31 -20.08
N GLY A 708 4.66 21.15 -20.56
CA GLY A 708 5.89 21.05 -21.36
C GLY A 708 7.19 21.19 -20.54
N HIS A 709 7.15 20.89 -19.25
CA HIS A 709 8.30 20.97 -18.34
C HIS A 709 8.94 19.59 -18.12
N ASP A 710 10.27 19.53 -18.01
CA ASP A 710 11.01 18.29 -17.74
C ASP A 710 11.21 18.12 -16.22
N PRO A 711 10.53 17.15 -15.55
CA PRO A 711 10.66 16.93 -14.12
C PRO A 711 12.09 16.51 -13.69
N ARG A 712 12.91 16.02 -14.63
CA ARG A 712 14.31 15.60 -14.36
C ARG A 712 15.27 16.77 -14.24
N ASN A 713 14.86 17.98 -14.61
CA ASN A 713 15.70 19.16 -14.40
C ASN A 713 15.81 19.46 -12.90
N ASP A 714 17.01 19.25 -12.35
CA ASP A 714 17.33 19.36 -10.92
C ASP A 714 18.35 20.42 -10.54
N SER A 715 18.78 21.24 -11.51
CA SER A 715 19.66 22.37 -11.23
C SER A 715 19.00 23.33 -10.24
N THR A 716 19.72 23.76 -9.22
CA THR A 716 19.32 24.87 -8.33
C THR A 716 20.09 26.16 -8.63
N ASP A 717 20.99 26.14 -9.62
CA ASP A 717 21.74 27.33 -10.04
C ASP A 717 20.92 28.16 -11.02
N TYR A 718 20.24 29.18 -10.47
CA TYR A 718 19.44 30.13 -11.23
C TYR A 718 20.19 31.42 -11.60
N THR A 719 21.50 31.52 -11.30
CA THR A 719 22.28 32.73 -11.57
C THR A 719 22.40 33.05 -13.06
N GLY A 720 22.25 32.03 -13.91
CA GLY A 720 22.16 32.14 -15.37
C GLY A 720 20.79 32.59 -15.91
N GLY A 721 19.77 32.76 -15.05
CA GLY A 721 18.41 33.16 -15.44
C GLY A 721 17.45 32.00 -15.75
N SER A 722 17.76 30.77 -15.31
CA SER A 722 16.84 29.64 -15.47
C SER A 722 15.70 29.70 -14.45
N ALA A 723 14.46 29.76 -14.94
CA ALA A 723 13.27 29.78 -14.09
C ALA A 723 13.03 28.43 -13.41
N ALA A 724 13.18 27.31 -14.12
CA ALA A 724 13.18 25.98 -13.51
C ALA A 724 14.18 25.89 -12.34
N ALA A 725 15.40 26.40 -12.52
CA ALA A 725 16.40 26.37 -11.44
C ALA A 725 16.04 27.24 -10.24
N LEU A 726 15.36 28.37 -10.46
CA LEU A 726 14.85 29.22 -9.37
C LEU A 726 13.76 28.49 -8.59
N GLY A 727 12.83 27.84 -9.31
CA GLY A 727 11.80 26.98 -8.72
C GLY A 727 12.41 25.85 -7.90
N ASN A 728 13.41 25.16 -8.44
CA ASN A 728 14.12 24.09 -7.77
C ASN A 728 14.80 24.55 -6.48
N HIS A 729 15.47 25.71 -6.53
CA HIS A 729 16.12 26.33 -5.37
C HIS A 729 15.12 26.67 -4.26
N ILE A 730 14.00 27.32 -4.62
CA ILE A 730 12.97 27.69 -3.65
C ILE A 730 12.30 26.44 -3.08
N GLY A 731 11.96 25.45 -3.91
CA GLY A 731 11.43 24.16 -3.46
C GLY A 731 12.38 23.48 -2.47
N GLN A 732 13.68 23.45 -2.76
CA GLN A 732 14.71 22.93 -1.85
C GLN A 732 14.75 23.69 -0.52
N CYS A 733 14.68 25.02 -0.54
CA CYS A 733 14.63 25.83 0.68
C CYS A 733 13.45 25.44 1.60
N TYR A 734 12.26 25.20 1.03
CA TYR A 734 11.08 24.82 1.82
C TYR A 734 11.15 23.39 2.36
N LEU A 735 11.81 22.48 1.64
CA LEU A 735 12.09 21.12 2.12
C LEU A 735 13.09 21.14 3.29
N GLU A 736 14.18 21.90 3.15
CA GLU A 736 15.18 22.07 4.22
C GLU A 736 14.61 22.77 5.44
N PHE A 737 13.84 23.85 5.23
CA PHE A 737 13.11 24.53 6.29
C PHE A 737 12.17 23.55 7.00
N GLY A 738 11.48 22.70 6.24
CA GLY A 738 10.55 21.74 6.78
C GLY A 738 11.18 20.68 7.70
N LEU A 739 12.45 20.34 7.49
CA LEU A 739 13.17 19.43 8.40
C LEU A 739 13.57 20.11 9.72
N ALA A 740 13.59 21.45 9.76
CA ALA A 740 14.08 22.25 10.89
C ALA A 740 12.97 23.02 11.62
N ASP A 741 11.74 23.02 11.13
CA ASP A 741 10.66 23.87 11.64
C ASP A 741 9.96 23.34 12.89
N GLY A 742 10.39 22.21 13.44
CA GLY A 742 9.81 21.62 14.66
C GLY A 742 8.71 20.59 14.40
N ALA A 743 8.34 20.30 13.14
CA ALA A 743 7.30 19.31 12.82
C ALA A 743 7.71 17.85 13.04
N ASN A 744 9.00 17.57 13.30
CA ASN A 744 9.53 16.20 13.39
C ASN A 744 9.40 15.41 12.06
N GLU A 745 9.45 16.09 10.91
CA GLU A 745 9.27 15.49 9.57
C GLU A 745 10.27 14.35 9.28
N ALA A 746 11.53 14.47 9.74
CA ALA A 746 12.56 13.45 9.54
C ALA A 746 12.18 12.07 10.14
N ASN A 747 11.34 12.07 11.18
CA ASN A 747 10.85 10.87 11.86
C ASN A 747 9.37 10.62 11.57
N ASP A 748 8.84 11.10 10.45
CA ASP A 748 7.44 10.91 10.04
C ASP A 748 6.40 11.47 11.02
N TYR A 749 6.73 12.61 11.66
CA TYR A 749 5.79 13.33 12.53
C TYR A 749 5.32 12.53 13.75
N VAL A 750 6.03 11.45 14.11
CA VAL A 750 5.68 10.57 15.24
C VAL A 750 5.62 11.34 16.55
N ASN A 751 4.72 10.90 17.44
CA ASN A 751 4.62 11.35 18.82
C ASN A 751 5.98 11.17 19.52
N THR A 752 6.42 12.19 20.25
CA THR A 752 7.77 12.23 20.84
C THR A 752 7.79 12.16 22.36
N ALA A 753 6.68 12.55 23.01
CA ALA A 753 6.66 12.74 24.45
C ALA A 753 5.32 12.42 25.13
N TYR A 754 4.21 12.43 24.40
CA TYR A 754 2.90 12.25 25.00
C TYR A 754 2.61 10.78 25.31
N GLU A 755 2.13 10.51 26.52
CA GLU A 755 1.57 9.22 26.91
C GLU A 755 0.15 9.43 27.47
N PRO A 756 -0.85 8.65 27.04
CA PRO A 756 -2.21 8.75 27.57
C PRO A 756 -2.26 8.25 29.02
N VAL A 757 -3.00 8.96 29.87
CA VAL A 757 -3.24 8.54 31.27
C VAL A 757 -4.30 7.44 31.35
N ASN A 758 -5.26 7.46 30.44
CA ASN A 758 -6.34 6.49 30.40
C ASN A 758 -5.98 5.29 29.52
N PRO A 759 -6.34 4.06 29.92
CA PRO A 759 -6.22 2.90 29.06
C PRO A 759 -7.20 2.98 27.87
N PRO A 760 -6.89 2.34 26.72
CA PRO A 760 -7.76 2.36 25.56
C PRO A 760 -9.19 1.87 25.85
N LEU A 761 -10.19 2.60 25.36
CA LEU A 761 -11.59 2.16 25.39
C LEU A 761 -11.89 1.26 24.19
N ARG A 762 -12.58 0.15 24.44
CA ARG A 762 -13.14 -0.77 23.45
C ARG A 762 -14.61 -0.43 23.20
N PRO A 763 -14.99 0.29 22.14
CA PRO A 763 -16.36 0.77 21.96
C PRO A 763 -17.39 -0.35 21.75
N ASP A 764 -16.93 -1.52 21.28
CA ASP A 764 -17.68 -2.77 21.14
C ASP A 764 -18.04 -3.43 22.49
N MET A 765 -17.38 -3.01 23.57
CA MET A 765 -17.66 -3.50 24.92
C MET A 765 -18.53 -2.50 25.69
N PRO A 766 -19.51 -2.96 26.50
CA PRO A 766 -20.33 -2.08 27.32
C PRO A 766 -19.52 -1.30 28.37
N GLY A 767 -19.76 0.00 28.43
CA GLY A 767 -19.30 0.89 29.50
C GLY A 767 -17.92 1.49 29.25
N ASN A 768 -17.36 2.08 30.30
CA ASN A 768 -15.98 2.55 30.38
C ASN A 768 -15.43 2.36 31.82
N PRO A 769 -15.41 1.13 32.34
CA PRO A 769 -15.11 0.86 33.75
C PRO A 769 -13.64 1.13 34.12
N ASP A 770 -12.74 1.13 33.13
CA ASP A 770 -11.29 1.21 33.33
C ASP A 770 -10.74 2.64 33.21
N ILE A 771 -11.59 3.64 32.95
CA ILE A 771 -11.15 5.04 32.89
C ILE A 771 -10.56 5.49 34.24
N VAL A 772 -9.42 6.15 34.18
CA VAL A 772 -8.67 6.60 35.37
C VAL A 772 -8.95 8.06 35.67
N ASP A 773 -8.99 8.91 34.64
CA ASP A 773 -9.17 10.36 34.74
C ASP A 773 -10.21 10.84 33.71
N LEU A 774 -11.36 11.32 34.21
CA LEU A 774 -12.46 11.85 33.40
C LEU A 774 -12.14 13.20 32.71
N ASN A 775 -11.03 13.84 33.06
CA ASN A 775 -10.64 15.11 32.48
C ASN A 775 -9.58 14.95 31.37
N ARG A 776 -9.05 13.73 31.17
CA ARG A 776 -7.91 13.45 30.28
C ARG A 776 -8.31 12.57 29.10
N TRP A 777 -7.74 12.75 27.91
CA TRP A 777 -8.08 11.98 26.73
C TRP A 777 -7.90 10.47 26.93
N GLN A 778 -8.66 9.69 26.19
CA GLN A 778 -8.63 8.24 26.22
C GLN A 778 -8.53 7.74 24.77
N PRO A 779 -7.48 6.96 24.43
CA PRO A 779 -7.38 6.34 23.11
C PRO A 779 -8.48 5.30 22.92
N LEU A 780 -8.76 4.93 21.67
CA LEU A 780 -9.67 3.84 21.34
C LEU A 780 -8.90 2.63 20.83
N SER A 781 -9.42 1.44 21.10
CA SER A 781 -8.99 0.17 20.53
C SER A 781 -10.14 -0.35 19.68
N LEU A 782 -9.91 -0.50 18.37
CA LEU A 782 -10.90 -0.92 17.38
C LEU A 782 -10.43 -2.21 16.73
N GLU A 783 -11.34 -3.14 16.42
CA GLU A 783 -10.97 -4.37 15.70
C GLU A 783 -10.36 -4.07 14.33
N THR A 784 -10.87 -3.04 13.66
CA THR A 784 -10.30 -2.50 12.43
C THR A 784 -10.38 -0.98 12.52
N PHE A 785 -9.24 -0.30 12.30
CA PHE A 785 -9.19 1.14 12.19
C PHE A 785 -8.90 1.54 10.75
N ILE A 786 -9.78 2.37 10.19
CA ILE A 786 -9.61 2.97 8.86
C ILE A 786 -9.63 4.47 9.10
N ASP A 787 -8.60 5.18 8.63
CA ASP A 787 -8.55 6.64 8.79
C ASP A 787 -9.64 7.34 7.95
N GLN A 788 -9.77 8.66 8.11
CA GLN A 788 -10.80 9.42 7.37
C GLN A 788 -10.60 9.40 5.84
N ALA A 789 -9.39 9.11 5.37
CA ALA A 789 -9.09 9.04 3.94
C ALA A 789 -9.30 7.62 3.37
N GLY A 790 -9.77 6.66 4.19
CA GLY A 790 -10.07 5.30 3.76
C GLY A 790 -8.89 4.33 3.86
N ASN A 791 -7.81 4.70 4.54
CA ASN A 791 -6.60 3.87 4.65
C ASN A 791 -6.63 3.00 5.92
N PRO A 792 -6.43 1.68 5.83
CA PRO A 792 -6.29 0.80 7.00
C PRO A 792 -5.06 1.16 7.83
N ALA A 793 -5.22 1.28 9.15
CA ALA A 793 -4.13 1.61 10.09
C ALA A 793 -4.19 0.75 11.36
N GLN A 794 -3.25 0.98 12.28
CA GLN A 794 -3.17 0.23 13.54
C GLN A 794 -4.46 0.37 14.36
N SER A 795 -4.89 -0.72 14.98
CA SER A 795 -6.12 -0.81 15.80
C SER A 795 -6.17 0.13 17.00
N GLU A 796 -5.02 0.60 17.47
CA GLU A 796 -4.86 1.51 18.61
C GLU A 796 -3.97 2.70 18.20
N PRO A 797 -4.52 3.67 17.44
CA PRO A 797 -3.72 4.79 16.94
C PRO A 797 -3.22 5.68 18.09
N GLU A 798 -1.94 6.07 18.01
CA GLU A 798 -1.35 7.04 18.94
C GLU A 798 -1.94 8.45 18.76
N PHE A 799 -1.71 9.32 19.76
CA PHE A 799 -2.08 10.73 19.63
C PHE A 799 -1.35 11.36 18.45
N LEU A 800 -2.11 11.83 17.46
CA LEU A 800 -1.57 12.52 16.29
C LEU A 800 -1.09 13.94 16.63
N SER A 801 0.24 14.15 16.56
CA SER A 801 0.92 15.46 16.67
C SER A 801 0.67 16.27 17.97
N PRO A 802 0.70 15.70 19.19
CA PRO A 802 0.43 16.47 20.42
C PRO A 802 1.42 17.62 20.68
N GLU A 803 2.59 17.59 20.04
CA GLU A 803 3.64 18.59 20.17
C GLU A 803 3.60 19.69 19.09
N TRP A 804 2.58 19.73 18.23
CA TRP A 804 2.56 20.61 17.04
C TRP A 804 2.69 22.11 17.35
N GLY A 805 2.46 22.52 18.60
CA GLY A 805 2.76 23.88 19.07
C GLY A 805 4.23 24.29 18.94
N HIS A 806 5.17 23.35 18.73
CA HIS A 806 6.59 23.65 18.47
C HIS A 806 6.88 24.05 17.03
N VAL A 807 5.93 23.83 16.11
CA VAL A 807 6.13 24.15 14.70
C VAL A 807 6.25 25.67 14.52
N VAL A 808 7.20 26.11 13.69
CA VAL A 808 7.41 27.54 13.40
C VAL A 808 6.14 28.14 12.78
N PRO A 809 5.55 29.17 13.42
CA PRO A 809 4.31 29.77 12.94
C PRO A 809 4.54 30.75 11.78
N PHE A 810 3.44 31.08 11.10
CA PHE A 810 3.38 32.12 10.09
C PHE A 810 3.25 33.50 10.74
N ALA A 811 2.16 33.76 11.47
CA ALA A 811 1.80 35.04 12.07
C ALA A 811 1.80 35.03 13.61
N LEU A 812 1.70 33.87 14.26
CA LEU A 812 1.74 33.78 15.72
C LEU A 812 3.07 34.31 16.29
N THR A 813 2.99 35.01 17.41
CA THR A 813 4.13 35.66 18.05
C THR A 813 4.36 35.15 19.48
N GLU A 814 5.49 35.55 20.08
CA GLU A 814 5.78 35.28 21.49
C GLU A 814 4.76 35.93 22.44
N ALA A 815 4.00 36.95 22.00
CA ALA A 815 2.94 37.56 22.80
C ALA A 815 1.70 36.66 22.93
N ASP A 816 1.50 35.77 21.95
CA ASP A 816 0.37 34.84 21.88
C ASP A 816 0.68 33.53 22.62
N LEU A 817 1.96 33.31 22.97
CA LEU A 817 2.48 32.03 23.46
C LEU A 817 2.58 31.96 24.99
N VAL A 818 2.03 30.88 25.54
CA VAL A 818 2.27 30.42 26.91
C VAL A 818 2.96 29.06 26.88
N ARG A 819 3.97 28.86 27.73
CA ARG A 819 4.70 27.59 27.84
C ARG A 819 4.38 26.88 29.14
N TYR A 820 4.11 25.59 29.03
CA TYR A 820 3.73 24.73 30.13
C TYR A 820 4.61 23.48 30.18
N ASP A 821 4.96 23.02 31.39
CA ASP A 821 5.79 21.83 31.56
C ASP A 821 4.98 20.68 32.19
N ARG A 822 4.99 19.51 31.54
CA ARG A 822 4.43 18.26 32.06
C ARG A 822 5.33 17.09 31.65
N ASP A 823 5.69 16.26 32.62
CA ASP A 823 6.47 15.03 32.44
C ASP A 823 7.79 15.19 31.67
N GLY A 824 8.45 16.34 31.83
CA GLY A 824 9.73 16.64 31.19
C GLY A 824 9.63 17.18 29.76
N PHE A 825 8.41 17.41 29.27
CA PHE A 825 8.14 18.06 27.99
C PHE A 825 7.51 19.44 28.19
N THR A 826 7.96 20.43 27.41
CA THR A 826 7.43 21.80 27.45
C THR A 826 6.43 21.99 26.31
N TYR A 827 5.13 22.03 26.59
CA TYR A 827 4.08 22.34 25.62
C TYR A 827 4.04 23.84 25.32
N TRP A 828 3.89 24.17 24.03
CA TRP A 828 3.75 25.54 23.54
C TRP A 828 2.29 25.76 23.16
N VAL A 829 1.62 26.65 23.89
CA VAL A 829 0.19 26.90 23.76
C VAL A 829 -0.01 28.34 23.30
N TYR A 830 -0.38 28.50 22.03
CA TYR A 830 -0.73 29.80 21.46
C TYR A 830 -2.21 30.11 21.72
N HIS A 831 -2.55 31.40 21.84
CA HIS A 831 -3.91 31.89 22.14
C HIS A 831 -4.61 31.09 23.25
N ASP A 832 -3.90 30.86 24.35
CA ASP A 832 -4.36 29.97 25.41
C ASP A 832 -5.77 30.35 25.95
N PRO A 833 -6.79 29.50 25.73
CA PRO A 833 -8.15 29.77 26.18
C PRO A 833 -8.35 29.49 27.69
N GLY A 834 -7.37 28.90 28.36
CA GLY A 834 -7.48 28.46 29.75
C GLY A 834 -8.13 27.08 29.89
N MET A 835 -8.16 26.60 31.14
CA MET A 835 -8.66 25.27 31.49
C MET A 835 -10.15 25.10 31.10
N PRO A 836 -10.51 24.05 30.35
CA PRO A 836 -11.91 23.73 30.08
C PRO A 836 -12.64 23.30 31.36
N PRO A 837 -13.98 23.20 31.35
CA PRO A 837 -14.73 22.58 32.44
C PRO A 837 -14.15 21.20 32.80
N THR A 838 -14.11 20.86 34.08
CA THR A 838 -13.61 19.56 34.59
C THR A 838 -14.64 18.97 35.54
N ILE A 839 -14.73 17.63 35.61
CA ILE A 839 -15.78 16.93 36.37
C ILE A 839 -15.76 17.26 37.87
N ASP A 840 -14.59 17.57 38.42
CA ASP A 840 -14.33 17.84 39.84
C ASP A 840 -14.03 19.33 40.13
N GLY A 841 -14.09 20.18 39.11
CA GLY A 841 -13.84 21.61 39.19
C GLY A 841 -15.06 22.46 39.56
N SER A 842 -14.86 23.78 39.64
CA SER A 842 -15.98 24.73 39.87
C SER A 842 -16.99 24.79 38.71
N LEU A 843 -16.62 24.28 37.54
CA LEU A 843 -17.44 24.21 36.33
C LEU A 843 -17.93 22.77 36.05
N ALA A 844 -17.98 21.91 37.06
CA ALA A 844 -18.44 20.52 36.93
C ALA A 844 -19.83 20.39 36.27
N GLU A 845 -20.75 21.31 36.55
CA GLU A 845 -22.07 21.30 35.93
C GLU A 845 -22.01 21.65 34.44
N SER A 846 -21.12 22.55 34.02
CA SER A 846 -20.88 22.85 32.60
C SER A 846 -20.23 21.65 31.88
N TYR A 847 -19.33 20.91 32.54
CA TYR A 847 -18.77 19.66 32.02
C TYR A 847 -19.89 18.64 31.75
N LYS A 848 -20.71 18.36 32.77
CA LYS A 848 -21.79 17.36 32.69
C LYS A 848 -22.83 17.75 31.66
N TRP A 849 -23.27 19.01 31.66
CA TRP A 849 -24.20 19.52 30.67
C TRP A 849 -23.64 19.41 29.25
N GLY A 850 -22.40 19.85 29.02
CA GLY A 850 -21.80 19.88 27.69
C GLY A 850 -21.69 18.50 27.04
N PHE A 851 -21.30 17.47 27.80
CA PHE A 851 -21.26 16.09 27.31
C PHE A 851 -22.65 15.46 27.19
N SER A 852 -23.57 15.76 28.12
CA SER A 852 -24.95 15.24 28.04
C SER A 852 -25.69 15.80 26.84
N LEU A 853 -25.47 17.08 26.50
CA LEU A 853 -26.02 17.71 25.30
C LEU A 853 -25.66 16.94 24.03
N VAL A 854 -24.44 16.41 23.93
CA VAL A 854 -24.01 15.60 22.78
C VAL A 854 -24.88 14.34 22.64
N SER A 855 -25.17 13.65 23.74
CA SER A 855 -26.09 12.50 23.71
C SER A 855 -27.53 12.90 23.37
N ILE A 856 -28.00 14.06 23.86
CA ILE A 856 -29.34 14.57 23.54
C ILE A 856 -29.44 14.89 22.04
N TRP A 857 -28.44 15.54 21.46
CA TRP A 857 -28.43 15.86 20.03
C TRP A 857 -28.31 14.62 19.14
N SER A 858 -27.80 13.51 19.65
CA SER A 858 -27.86 12.21 18.96
C SER A 858 -29.31 11.74 18.74
N SER A 859 -30.26 12.15 19.58
CA SER A 859 -31.69 11.86 19.36
C SER A 859 -32.27 12.55 18.11
N HIS A 860 -31.58 13.58 17.60
CA HIS A 860 -32.03 14.36 16.45
C HIS A 860 -31.71 13.68 15.11
N LEU A 861 -31.03 12.52 15.10
CA LEU A 861 -30.53 11.87 13.88
C LEU A 861 -31.58 11.02 13.17
N SER A 862 -32.76 10.82 13.77
CA SER A 862 -33.85 10.10 13.11
C SER A 862 -34.60 10.99 12.11
N PRO A 863 -34.76 10.57 10.84
CA PRO A 863 -35.62 11.29 9.90
C PRO A 863 -37.11 11.24 10.31
N ASP A 864 -37.48 10.33 11.20
CA ASP A 864 -38.85 10.09 11.66
C ASP A 864 -39.21 10.79 12.98
N ASP A 865 -38.34 11.66 13.51
CA ASP A 865 -38.60 12.41 14.76
C ASP A 865 -39.77 13.42 14.64
N GLY A 866 -40.25 13.66 13.42
CA GLY A 866 -41.38 14.53 13.11
C GLY A 866 -41.04 16.03 13.14
N VAL A 867 -39.77 16.40 13.31
CA VAL A 867 -39.29 17.78 13.35
C VAL A 867 -38.75 18.18 11.98
N THR A 868 -39.21 19.31 11.47
CA THR A 868 -38.68 19.90 10.23
C THR A 868 -38.03 21.25 10.52
N VAL A 869 -36.91 21.52 9.86
CA VAL A 869 -36.14 22.75 10.00
C VAL A 869 -36.01 23.45 8.65
N ASP A 870 -36.04 24.78 8.64
CA ASP A 870 -35.71 25.57 7.44
C ASP A 870 -34.20 25.79 7.40
N ILE A 871 -33.52 25.12 6.48
CA ILE A 871 -32.05 25.11 6.38
C ILE A 871 -31.49 26.20 5.46
N SER A 872 -32.35 27.06 4.92
CA SER A 872 -31.93 28.16 4.05
C SER A 872 -31.35 29.35 4.83
N PRO A 873 -30.63 30.26 4.15
CA PRO A 873 -30.19 31.51 4.77
C PRO A 873 -31.33 32.43 5.23
N ALA A 874 -32.60 32.12 4.89
CA ALA A 874 -33.75 32.85 5.42
C ALA A 874 -34.00 32.59 6.91
N SER A 875 -33.45 31.52 7.48
CA SER A 875 -33.66 31.13 8.88
C SER A 875 -32.38 30.73 9.62
N LEU A 876 -31.32 30.31 8.91
CA LEU A 876 -30.03 29.95 9.50
C LEU A 876 -28.95 30.99 9.21
N GLY A 877 -27.99 31.10 10.13
CA GLY A 877 -26.86 32.02 10.03
C GLY A 877 -27.07 33.35 10.75
N ASN A 878 -26.19 34.33 10.49
CA ASN A 878 -26.25 35.69 11.04
C ASN A 878 -26.04 35.76 12.58
N VAL A 879 -25.17 34.90 13.13
CA VAL A 879 -24.81 34.94 14.55
C VAL A 879 -23.98 36.20 14.86
N GLN A 880 -24.42 36.99 15.84
CA GLN A 880 -23.82 38.31 16.12
C GLN A 880 -22.63 38.25 17.09
N ASP A 881 -22.73 37.43 18.13
CA ASP A 881 -21.76 37.40 19.23
C ASP A 881 -21.63 35.98 19.78
N TYR A 882 -20.43 35.63 20.24
CA TYR A 882 -20.14 34.36 20.92
C TYR A 882 -19.89 34.58 22.42
N PRO A 883 -20.48 33.76 23.31
CA PRO A 883 -20.18 33.84 24.74
C PRO A 883 -18.73 33.41 25.01
N ARG A 884 -18.11 34.04 26.01
CA ARG A 884 -16.71 33.77 26.40
C ARG A 884 -16.57 32.94 27.67
N ASN A 885 -17.64 32.80 28.46
CA ASN A 885 -17.64 31.98 29.67
C ASN A 885 -18.47 30.73 29.44
N PHE A 886 -17.97 29.58 29.91
CA PHE A 886 -18.67 28.29 29.78
C PHE A 886 -20.05 28.26 30.44
N GLU A 887 -20.28 29.09 31.46
CA GLU A 887 -21.56 29.21 32.17
C GLU A 887 -22.68 29.80 31.29
N ASP A 888 -22.31 30.55 30.25
CA ASP A 888 -23.24 31.21 29.32
C ASP A 888 -23.56 30.32 28.10
N TYR A 889 -22.90 29.17 27.94
CA TYR A 889 -23.08 28.28 26.78
C TYR A 889 -24.47 27.66 26.69
N PRO A 890 -25.16 27.31 27.80
CA PRO A 890 -26.55 26.83 27.75
C PRO A 890 -27.55 27.84 27.18
N ASP A 891 -27.23 29.14 27.19
CA ASP A 891 -28.08 30.16 26.58
C ASP A 891 -27.80 30.32 25.07
N PHE A 892 -26.65 29.82 24.58
CA PHE A 892 -26.25 29.88 23.17
C PHE A 892 -26.66 28.63 22.40
N PHE A 893 -26.44 27.43 22.96
CA PHE A 893 -26.80 26.16 22.33
C PHE A 893 -28.17 25.69 22.85
N ASP A 894 -29.15 25.54 21.96
CA ASP A 894 -30.44 24.97 22.35
C ASP A 894 -30.26 23.48 22.67
N THR A 895 -30.33 23.16 23.97
CA THR A 895 -30.05 21.81 24.47
C THR A 895 -31.01 20.76 23.88
N LEU A 896 -32.29 21.12 23.67
CA LEU A 896 -33.32 20.15 23.28
C LEU A 896 -33.71 20.23 21.80
N GLN A 897 -33.62 21.41 21.19
CA GLN A 897 -34.00 21.57 19.78
C GLN A 897 -32.80 21.51 18.84
N GLY A 898 -31.59 21.71 19.37
CA GLY A 898 -30.37 21.78 18.60
C GLY A 898 -30.17 23.12 17.89
N GLY A 899 -28.95 23.36 17.42
CA GLY A 899 -28.56 24.60 16.74
C GLY A 899 -28.09 25.71 17.68
N ASP A 900 -27.99 26.91 17.11
CA ASP A 900 -27.46 28.13 17.72
C ASP A 900 -28.46 29.30 17.57
N PRO A 901 -28.18 30.52 18.08
CA PRO A 901 -29.15 31.62 18.07
C PRO A 901 -29.21 32.37 16.72
N GLY A 902 -28.72 31.76 15.62
CA GLY A 902 -28.80 32.29 14.27
C GLY A 902 -30.23 32.70 13.89
N THR A 903 -30.35 33.81 13.16
CA THR A 903 -31.64 34.40 12.75
C THR A 903 -31.85 34.44 11.24
N GLY A 904 -30.80 34.12 10.47
CA GLY A 904 -30.80 34.25 9.02
C GLY A 904 -30.88 35.70 8.53
N TYR A 905 -31.24 35.84 7.26
CA TYR A 905 -31.23 37.08 6.49
C TYR A 905 -32.56 37.28 5.76
N ASP A 906 -33.08 38.51 5.78
CA ASP A 906 -34.34 38.84 5.10
C ASP A 906 -34.21 38.82 3.56
N VAL A 907 -33.06 39.27 3.02
CA VAL A 907 -32.81 39.44 1.58
C VAL A 907 -31.37 39.13 1.22
N ASN A 908 -31.16 38.62 0.00
CA ASN A 908 -29.83 38.49 -0.59
C ASN A 908 -29.32 39.90 -0.99
N PRO A 909 -28.13 40.31 -0.53
CA PRO A 909 -27.64 41.68 -0.71
C PRO A 909 -27.26 42.00 -2.17
N VAL A 910 -27.02 40.99 -3.01
CA VAL A 910 -26.63 41.14 -4.41
C VAL A 910 -27.86 41.20 -5.32
N THR A 911 -28.83 40.31 -5.13
CA THR A 911 -30.04 40.24 -5.98
C THR A 911 -31.16 41.16 -5.49
N GLY A 912 -31.23 41.44 -4.19
CA GLY A 912 -32.31 42.18 -3.53
C GLY A 912 -33.59 41.37 -3.29
N ASP A 913 -33.58 40.08 -3.66
CA ASP A 913 -34.71 39.16 -3.45
C ASP A 913 -34.61 38.46 -2.08
N PRO A 914 -35.74 38.07 -1.46
CA PRO A 914 -35.72 37.27 -0.23
C PRO A 914 -35.13 35.88 -0.47
N TYR A 915 -34.39 35.34 0.51
CA TYR A 915 -33.91 33.96 0.45
C TYR A 915 -35.10 32.98 0.43
N ALA A 916 -35.03 32.00 -0.47
CA ALA A 916 -36.06 30.98 -0.59
C ALA A 916 -35.94 30.00 0.59
N ARG A 917 -37.05 29.79 1.32
CA ARG A 917 -37.10 28.82 2.42
C ARG A 917 -36.92 27.39 1.91
N GLN A 918 -36.20 26.57 2.65
CA GLN A 918 -35.94 25.16 2.34
C GLN A 918 -36.19 24.31 3.59
N VAL A 919 -37.38 23.72 3.68
CA VAL A 919 -37.82 22.97 4.86
C VAL A 919 -37.55 21.48 4.66
N VAL A 920 -36.70 20.90 5.51
CA VAL A 920 -36.29 19.49 5.47
C VAL A 920 -36.45 18.82 6.84
N PRO A 921 -36.52 17.48 6.93
CA PRO A 921 -36.46 16.75 8.20
C PRO A 921 -35.16 17.07 8.96
N ARG A 922 -35.25 17.30 10.28
CA ARG A 922 -34.09 17.61 11.11
C ARG A 922 -33.06 16.48 11.11
N GLY A 923 -33.51 15.22 11.14
CA GLY A 923 -32.64 14.05 11.09
C GLY A 923 -31.89 13.88 9.77
N ASP A 924 -32.46 14.30 8.65
CA ASP A 924 -31.71 14.31 7.40
C ASP A 924 -30.64 15.41 7.41
N TYR A 925 -31.00 16.62 7.86
CA TYR A 925 -30.06 17.73 7.93
C TYR A 925 -28.88 17.46 8.88
N SER A 926 -29.15 16.95 10.08
CA SER A 926 -28.11 16.71 11.09
C SER A 926 -27.11 15.62 10.66
N ARG A 927 -27.57 14.53 10.04
CA ARG A 927 -26.71 13.47 9.47
C ARG A 927 -25.88 13.99 8.29
N VAL A 928 -26.53 14.70 7.36
CA VAL A 928 -25.84 15.34 6.23
C VAL A 928 -24.74 16.29 6.70
N LEU A 929 -25.02 17.14 7.69
CA LEU A 929 -24.01 18.04 8.23
C LEU A 929 -22.84 17.29 8.85
N ALA A 930 -23.14 16.27 9.65
CA ALA A 930 -22.14 15.48 10.34
C ALA A 930 -21.15 14.84 9.35
N GLU A 931 -21.60 14.38 8.19
CA GLU A 931 -20.75 13.77 7.17
C GLU A 931 -20.07 14.80 6.26
N PHE A 932 -20.81 15.79 5.73
CA PHE A 932 -20.27 16.80 4.81
C PHE A 932 -19.07 17.55 5.39
N TRP A 933 -19.16 17.94 6.66
CA TRP A 933 -18.10 18.70 7.34
C TRP A 933 -17.08 17.81 8.05
N ALA A 934 -17.31 16.50 8.17
CA ALA A 934 -16.33 15.56 8.74
C ALA A 934 -15.27 15.13 7.73
N ASP A 935 -15.74 14.75 6.54
CA ASP A 935 -14.92 14.11 5.52
C ASP A 935 -14.69 15.04 4.32
N GLY A 936 -15.29 16.23 4.27
CA GLY A 936 -15.48 16.88 2.97
C GLY A 936 -16.20 15.95 1.98
N PRO A 937 -16.45 16.39 0.73
CA PRO A 937 -17.01 15.46 -0.25
C PRO A 937 -16.04 14.31 -0.57
N ASP A 938 -14.71 14.54 -0.49
CA ASP A 938 -13.67 13.59 -0.92
C ASP A 938 -12.39 13.54 -0.02
N SER A 939 -12.43 14.08 1.22
CA SER A 939 -11.40 14.02 2.28
C SER A 939 -10.08 14.79 2.11
N GLU A 940 -10.10 16.01 1.57
CA GLU A 940 -8.90 16.90 1.61
C GLU A 940 -8.50 17.36 3.04
N THR A 941 -9.09 16.77 4.08
CA THR A 941 -9.10 17.21 5.49
C THR A 941 -9.65 18.63 5.66
N PRO A 942 -10.00 19.08 6.88
CA PRO A 942 -10.57 20.42 7.08
C PRO A 942 -9.79 21.59 6.45
N PRO A 943 -8.44 21.67 6.54
CA PRO A 943 -7.72 22.76 5.87
C PRO A 943 -7.82 22.70 4.35
N GLY A 944 -7.82 21.51 3.73
CA GLY A 944 -7.96 21.36 2.28
C GLY A 944 -9.37 21.68 1.78
N HIS A 945 -10.41 21.34 2.55
CA HIS A 945 -11.79 21.67 2.21
C HIS A 945 -11.97 23.19 2.03
N TRP A 946 -11.37 24.01 2.90
CA TRP A 946 -11.41 25.47 2.75
C TRP A 946 -10.63 26.01 1.55
N PHE A 947 -9.63 25.27 1.05
CA PHE A 947 -9.00 25.56 -0.24
C PHE A 947 -9.92 25.21 -1.40
N THR A 948 -10.68 24.11 -1.33
CA THR A 948 -11.72 23.79 -2.32
C THR A 948 -12.78 24.90 -2.37
N ILE A 949 -13.28 25.36 -1.22
CA ILE A 949 -14.22 26.50 -1.15
C ILE A 949 -13.59 27.77 -1.72
N LEU A 950 -12.32 28.07 -1.42
CA LEU A 950 -11.62 29.22 -2.00
C LEU A 950 -11.53 29.11 -3.53
N ASN A 951 -11.28 27.92 -4.06
CA ASN A 951 -11.24 27.68 -5.50
C ASN A 951 -12.60 27.94 -6.15
N GLU A 952 -13.69 27.44 -5.56
CA GLU A 952 -15.06 27.74 -6.01
C GLU A 952 -15.36 29.24 -6.00
N VAL A 953 -14.93 29.95 -4.95
CA VAL A 953 -15.07 31.41 -4.85
C VAL A 953 -14.27 32.11 -5.95
N ASN A 954 -13.02 31.69 -6.20
CA ASN A 954 -12.13 32.28 -7.20
C ASN A 954 -12.65 32.12 -8.64
N GLU A 955 -13.43 31.07 -8.89
CA GLU A 955 -14.02 30.73 -10.18
C GLU A 955 -15.44 31.28 -10.37
N HIS A 956 -16.07 31.79 -9.31
CA HIS A 956 -17.42 32.31 -9.40
C HIS A 956 -17.49 33.55 -10.33
N ASP A 957 -18.39 33.53 -11.33
CA ASP A 957 -18.56 34.56 -12.36
C ASP A 957 -18.73 36.00 -11.85
N LEU A 958 -19.28 36.14 -10.63
CA LEU A 958 -19.52 37.44 -9.97
C LEU A 958 -18.37 37.92 -9.07
N LEU A 959 -17.29 37.15 -8.92
CA LEU A 959 -16.13 37.61 -8.16
C LEU A 959 -15.37 38.67 -8.99
N GLU A 960 -15.24 39.87 -8.44
CA GLU A 960 -14.22 40.82 -8.91
C GLU A 960 -12.92 40.57 -8.14
N ARG A 961 -11.87 40.06 -8.81
CA ARG A 961 -10.55 39.76 -8.22
C ARG A 961 -9.78 41.01 -7.80
N ARG A 962 -10.29 41.73 -6.80
CA ARG A 962 -9.73 42.95 -6.22
C ARG A 962 -9.37 42.65 -4.78
N PHE A 963 -8.10 42.83 -4.43
CA PHE A 963 -7.66 42.60 -3.06
C PHE A 963 -8.42 43.52 -2.09
N ARG A 964 -9.11 42.93 -1.10
CA ARG A 964 -10.05 43.60 -0.18
C ARG A 964 -11.24 44.29 -0.86
N GLY A 965 -11.62 43.84 -2.06
CA GLY A 965 -12.65 44.49 -2.88
C GLY A 965 -12.26 45.87 -3.40
N MET A 966 -10.99 46.26 -3.30
CA MET A 966 -10.48 47.58 -3.62
C MET A 966 -9.37 47.57 -4.69
N GLY A 967 -9.07 48.73 -5.28
CA GLY A 967 -7.97 48.87 -6.23
C GLY A 967 -8.32 48.38 -7.63
N GLN A 968 -7.32 48.04 -8.44
CA GLN A 968 -7.51 47.45 -9.79
C GLN A 968 -7.73 45.94 -9.67
N PRO A 969 -8.42 45.29 -10.64
CA PRO A 969 -8.49 43.84 -10.68
C PRO A 969 -7.07 43.28 -10.86
N LEU A 970 -6.78 42.20 -10.15
CA LEU A 970 -5.56 41.41 -10.28
C LEU A 970 -5.77 40.38 -11.40
N ASP A 971 -4.69 40.00 -12.06
CA ASP A 971 -4.70 38.83 -12.93
C ASP A 971 -4.89 37.53 -12.12
N HIS A 972 -5.15 36.42 -12.81
CA HIS A 972 -5.42 35.13 -12.15
C HIS A 972 -4.24 34.69 -11.28
N LEU A 973 -3.02 34.77 -11.79
CA LEU A 973 -1.84 34.28 -11.07
C LEU A 973 -1.58 35.10 -9.81
N GLU A 974 -1.58 36.44 -9.91
CA GLU A 974 -1.38 37.32 -8.76
C GLU A 974 -2.50 37.13 -7.70
N TRP A 975 -3.74 36.95 -8.13
CA TRP A 975 -4.85 36.67 -7.22
C TRP A 975 -4.64 35.35 -6.47
N ASP A 976 -4.40 34.26 -7.21
CA ASP A 976 -4.32 32.92 -6.65
C ASP A 976 -3.14 32.78 -5.67
N VAL A 977 -1.94 33.26 -6.02
CA VAL A 977 -0.78 33.17 -5.11
C VAL A 977 -0.97 33.98 -3.83
N LYS A 978 -1.65 35.14 -3.89
CA LYS A 978 -1.96 35.96 -2.71
C LYS A 978 -3.05 35.32 -1.85
N ALA A 979 -4.09 34.78 -2.49
CA ALA A 979 -5.19 34.10 -1.82
C ALA A 979 -4.70 32.85 -1.07
N TYR A 980 -3.95 31.98 -1.75
CA TYR A 980 -3.40 30.77 -1.17
C TYR A 980 -2.37 31.05 -0.09
N PHE A 981 -1.52 32.08 -0.25
CA PHE A 981 -0.57 32.46 0.79
C PHE A 981 -1.25 32.91 2.08
N ALA A 982 -2.29 33.75 1.98
CA ALA A 982 -3.06 34.22 3.13
C ALA A 982 -3.84 33.08 3.80
N LEU A 983 -4.55 32.25 3.02
CA LEU A 983 -5.33 31.14 3.56
C LEU A 983 -4.43 30.04 4.12
N GLY A 984 -3.37 29.65 3.40
CA GLY A 984 -2.40 28.66 3.84
C GLY A 984 -1.74 29.05 5.15
N GLY A 985 -1.32 30.31 5.29
CA GLY A 985 -0.77 30.83 6.55
C GLY A 985 -1.76 30.73 7.72
N ALA A 986 -3.03 31.07 7.49
CA ALA A 986 -4.07 30.95 8.51
C ALA A 986 -4.36 29.48 8.89
N MET A 987 -4.40 28.56 7.91
CA MET A 987 -4.56 27.12 8.20
C MET A 987 -3.37 26.60 9.00
N HIS A 988 -2.14 26.97 8.64
CA HIS A 988 -0.94 26.55 9.37
C HIS A 988 -0.95 27.02 10.84
N ASP A 989 -1.29 28.28 11.09
CA ASP A 989 -1.35 28.82 12.45
C ASP A 989 -2.54 28.27 13.26
N ALA A 990 -3.67 27.98 12.61
CA ALA A 990 -4.80 27.30 13.22
C ALA A 990 -4.40 25.88 13.69
N ALA A 991 -3.61 25.16 12.89
CA ALA A 991 -3.09 23.84 13.26
C ALA A 991 -2.17 23.92 14.49
N ILE A 992 -1.20 24.83 14.47
CA ILE A 992 -0.23 25.05 15.57
C ILE A 992 -0.96 25.37 16.87
N THR A 993 -1.93 26.28 16.80
CA THR A 993 -2.70 26.72 17.95
C THR A 993 -3.56 25.60 18.51
N ALA A 994 -4.39 24.97 17.67
CA ALA A 994 -5.32 23.94 18.11
C ALA A 994 -4.58 22.71 18.67
N TRP A 995 -3.53 22.22 18.02
CA TRP A 995 -2.79 21.05 18.51
C TRP A 995 -1.89 21.35 19.70
N GLY A 996 -1.34 22.56 19.83
CA GLY A 996 -0.66 22.98 21.06
C GLY A 996 -1.59 22.96 22.28
N ILE A 997 -2.82 23.47 22.11
CA ILE A 997 -3.87 23.42 23.14
C ILE A 997 -4.27 21.97 23.44
N LYS A 998 -4.53 21.16 22.40
CA LYS A 998 -4.92 19.75 22.56
C LYS A 998 -3.87 18.93 23.29
N GLY A 999 -2.59 19.08 22.94
CA GLY A 999 -1.50 18.38 23.62
C GLY A 999 -1.39 18.76 25.10
N TRP A 1000 -1.51 20.06 25.41
CA TRP A 1000 -1.43 20.53 26.80
C TRP A 1000 -2.64 20.12 27.64
N TYR A 1001 -3.85 20.51 27.22
CA TYR A 1001 -5.07 20.28 28.01
C TYR A 1001 -5.50 18.83 27.99
N ASP A 1002 -5.18 18.11 26.91
CA ASP A 1002 -5.39 16.68 26.78
C ASP A 1002 -6.83 16.28 27.16
N TYR A 1003 -7.82 17.03 26.67
CA TYR A 1003 -9.20 16.94 27.15
C TYR A 1003 -9.98 15.77 26.52
N LEU A 1004 -10.86 15.17 27.33
CA LEU A 1004 -11.62 13.95 27.01
C LEU A 1004 -12.63 14.14 25.86
N ARG A 1005 -12.92 13.05 25.13
CA ARG A 1005 -13.94 12.99 24.05
C ARG A 1005 -15.31 12.52 24.56
N PRO A 1006 -16.42 12.86 23.87
CA PRO A 1006 -17.77 12.51 24.33
C PRO A 1006 -18.02 11.01 24.56
N VAL A 1007 -17.56 10.12 23.67
CA VAL A 1007 -17.76 8.66 23.83
C VAL A 1007 -17.24 8.15 25.16
N SER A 1008 -16.05 8.59 25.57
CA SER A 1008 -15.45 8.22 26.84
C SER A 1008 -16.16 8.88 28.01
N ALA A 1009 -16.49 10.18 27.92
CA ALA A 1009 -17.11 10.95 28.98
C ALA A 1009 -18.52 10.46 29.31
N ILE A 1010 -19.36 10.27 28.28
CA ILE A 1010 -20.76 9.87 28.40
C ILE A 1010 -20.83 8.46 29.01
N ARG A 1011 -20.07 7.49 28.47
CA ARG A 1011 -20.04 6.13 29.01
C ARG A 1011 -19.53 6.08 30.45
N ALA A 1012 -18.47 6.83 30.76
CA ALA A 1012 -17.90 6.86 32.11
C ALA A 1012 -18.81 7.56 33.14
N MET A 1013 -19.50 8.64 32.76
CA MET A 1013 -20.51 9.26 33.63
C MET A 1013 -21.71 8.34 33.83
N ALA A 1014 -22.15 7.64 32.79
CA ALA A 1014 -23.26 6.69 32.86
C ALA A 1014 -22.97 5.49 33.77
N ASP A 1015 -21.75 4.93 33.72
CA ASP A 1015 -21.31 3.84 34.60
C ASP A 1015 -21.33 4.24 36.09
N ARG A 1016 -21.15 5.53 36.38
CA ARG A 1016 -21.25 6.06 37.75
C ARG A 1016 -22.70 6.23 38.21
N GLY A 1017 -23.66 6.27 37.29
CA GLY A 1017 -25.06 6.51 37.56
C GLY A 1017 -25.47 7.97 37.30
N GLN A 1018 -26.53 8.44 37.97
CA GLN A 1018 -27.11 9.77 37.71
C GLN A 1018 -26.70 10.84 38.74
N SER A 1019 -26.64 12.11 38.33
CA SER A 1019 -26.25 13.23 39.22
C SER A 1019 -27.35 14.25 39.53
N SER A 1020 -28.57 14.08 39.04
CA SER A 1020 -29.67 15.07 39.15
C SER A 1020 -30.40 15.05 40.50
N ASP A 1021 -30.61 13.88 41.11
CA ASP A 1021 -31.37 13.75 42.35
C ASP A 1021 -30.72 12.76 43.32
N ALA A 1022 -30.24 13.26 44.47
CA ALA A 1022 -29.60 12.44 45.50
C ALA A 1022 -30.54 11.42 46.19
N GLU A 1023 -31.86 11.54 46.01
CA GLU A 1023 -32.86 10.63 46.57
C GLU A 1023 -33.28 9.53 45.59
N LEU A 1024 -32.89 9.61 44.31
CA LEU A 1024 -33.13 8.56 43.30
C LEU A 1024 -32.05 7.47 43.36
N ALA A 1025 -32.35 6.31 42.75
CA ALA A 1025 -31.40 5.22 42.62
C ALA A 1025 -30.17 5.62 41.79
N ALA A 1026 -29.07 4.88 41.98
CA ALA A 1026 -27.81 5.10 41.26
C ALA A 1026 -27.28 6.54 41.31
N TYR A 1027 -27.55 7.30 42.37
CA TYR A 1027 -26.99 8.66 42.49
C TYR A 1027 -25.47 8.63 42.68
N HIS A 1028 -24.77 9.42 41.87
CA HIS A 1028 -23.36 9.74 42.02
C HIS A 1028 -23.09 11.20 41.62
N VAL A 1029 -22.25 11.90 42.38
CA VAL A 1029 -21.97 13.33 42.13
C VAL A 1029 -21.31 13.57 40.76
N ASP A 1030 -20.49 12.62 40.31
CA ASP A 1030 -19.85 12.61 38.99
C ASP A 1030 -20.63 11.77 37.95
N GLY A 1031 -21.89 11.46 38.23
CA GLY A 1031 -22.78 10.77 37.29
C GLY A 1031 -23.28 11.69 36.18
N ILE A 1032 -24.04 11.13 35.25
CA ILE A 1032 -24.68 11.89 34.16
C ILE A 1032 -26.00 12.52 34.64
N PRO A 1033 -26.29 13.79 34.31
CA PRO A 1033 -27.57 14.41 34.67
C PRO A 1033 -28.72 13.77 33.90
N LEU A 1034 -29.81 13.47 34.60
CA LEU A 1034 -31.09 13.08 34.01
C LEU A 1034 -31.74 14.26 33.29
N GLU A 1035 -32.34 13.99 32.14
CA GLU A 1035 -33.14 14.90 31.32
C GLU A 1035 -34.39 14.16 30.83
N ASP A 1036 -35.57 14.61 31.25
CA ASP A 1036 -36.85 13.93 31.00
C ASP A 1036 -37.08 13.70 29.50
N GLY A 1037 -37.31 12.44 29.10
CA GLY A 1037 -37.48 12.05 27.70
C GLY A 1037 -36.20 11.88 26.88
N TYR A 1038 -35.00 12.07 27.48
CA TYR A 1038 -33.72 11.92 26.78
C TYR A 1038 -32.68 11.10 27.54
N ILE A 1039 -32.53 11.32 28.85
CA ILE A 1039 -31.56 10.64 29.73
C ILE A 1039 -32.30 10.21 30.99
N GLU A 1040 -32.50 8.91 31.14
CA GLU A 1040 -33.36 8.34 32.18
C GLU A 1040 -32.72 7.13 32.87
N LEU A 1041 -33.27 6.76 34.02
CA LEU A 1041 -32.99 5.45 34.62
C LEU A 1041 -33.83 4.38 33.92
N VAL A 1042 -33.25 3.21 33.72
CA VAL A 1042 -34.01 2.01 33.35
C VAL A 1042 -34.89 1.60 34.53
N GLU A 1043 -36.20 1.55 34.33
CA GLU A 1043 -37.17 1.14 35.34
C GLU A 1043 -37.62 -0.31 35.16
N THR A 1044 -38.18 -0.93 36.21
CA THR A 1044 -38.78 -2.26 36.08
C THR A 1044 -39.94 -2.24 35.07
N GLY A 1045 -39.83 -3.07 34.05
CA GLY A 1045 -40.81 -3.16 32.97
C GLY A 1045 -40.48 -2.31 31.73
N ASP A 1046 -39.36 -1.59 31.72
CA ASP A 1046 -38.78 -1.07 30.48
C ASP A 1046 -38.30 -2.23 29.59
N ASP A 1047 -38.37 -2.05 28.27
CA ASP A 1047 -37.86 -3.04 27.31
C ASP A 1047 -36.35 -3.28 27.47
N LEU A 1048 -35.62 -2.27 27.96
CA LEU A 1048 -34.19 -2.34 28.27
C LEU A 1048 -33.88 -2.96 29.65
N ALA A 1049 -34.86 -3.31 30.48
CA ALA A 1049 -34.63 -3.84 31.82
C ALA A 1049 -33.87 -5.18 31.82
N GLY A 1050 -33.93 -5.93 30.70
CA GLY A 1050 -33.42 -7.29 30.59
C GLY A 1050 -34.41 -8.33 31.12
N GLU A 1051 -34.18 -9.62 30.82
CA GLU A 1051 -35.14 -10.69 31.18
C GLU A 1051 -35.27 -10.88 32.71
N ASN A 1052 -34.28 -10.44 33.48
CA ASN A 1052 -34.18 -10.58 34.92
C ASN A 1052 -34.05 -9.23 35.66
N ASP A 1053 -34.47 -8.13 35.04
CA ASP A 1053 -34.28 -6.76 35.55
C ASP A 1053 -32.78 -6.41 35.79
N GLU A 1054 -31.84 -7.05 35.08
CA GLU A 1054 -30.39 -6.89 35.26
C GLU A 1054 -29.86 -5.48 34.90
N HIS A 1055 -30.61 -4.73 34.09
CA HIS A 1055 -30.26 -3.35 33.72
C HIS A 1055 -31.05 -2.29 34.51
N VAL A 1056 -31.99 -2.67 35.38
CA VAL A 1056 -32.77 -1.71 36.17
C VAL A 1056 -31.84 -0.87 37.05
N GLY A 1057 -32.00 0.45 36.97
CA GLY A 1057 -31.16 1.44 37.63
C GLY A 1057 -29.90 1.85 36.85
N LYS A 1058 -29.62 1.25 35.69
CA LYS A 1058 -28.64 1.80 34.73
C LYS A 1058 -29.21 3.03 34.01
N ILE A 1059 -28.35 3.78 33.34
CA ILE A 1059 -28.75 4.92 32.51
C ILE A 1059 -29.12 4.43 31.10
N LYS A 1060 -30.24 4.93 30.58
CA LYS A 1060 -30.64 4.83 29.18
C LYS A 1060 -30.65 6.20 28.51
N LEU A 1061 -30.30 6.24 27.22
CA LEU A 1061 -30.29 7.43 26.38
C LEU A 1061 -31.25 7.24 25.21
N LEU A 1062 -32.02 8.26 24.86
CA LEU A 1062 -32.68 8.33 23.56
C LEU A 1062 -31.65 8.86 22.56
N ALA A 1063 -31.10 8.00 21.70
CA ALA A 1063 -29.97 8.33 20.84
C ALA A 1063 -29.95 7.49 19.56
N TRP A 1064 -29.08 7.83 18.62
CA TRP A 1064 -28.78 6.97 17.48
C TRP A 1064 -28.34 5.59 17.97
N ARG A 1065 -28.93 4.54 17.40
CA ARG A 1065 -28.79 3.17 17.96
C ARG A 1065 -27.39 2.58 17.77
N GLY A 1066 -26.58 3.12 16.84
CA GLY A 1066 -25.21 2.68 16.63
C GLY A 1066 -25.04 1.71 15.45
N PRO A 1067 -23.78 1.35 15.14
CA PRO A 1067 -23.42 0.55 13.98
C PRO A 1067 -23.97 -0.88 14.01
N ASP A 1068 -24.24 -1.46 15.18
CA ASP A 1068 -24.81 -2.81 15.32
C ASP A 1068 -26.24 -2.96 14.73
N HIS A 1069 -26.84 -1.86 14.29
CA HIS A 1069 -28.14 -1.80 13.63
C HIS A 1069 -28.05 -1.52 12.12
N ILE A 1070 -26.86 -1.58 11.54
CA ILE A 1070 -26.59 -1.38 10.10
C ILE A 1070 -25.81 -2.61 9.62
N ASP A 1071 -26.47 -3.50 8.87
CA ASP A 1071 -25.81 -4.65 8.23
C ASP A 1071 -25.27 -4.23 6.85
N ASP A 1072 -26.03 -3.42 6.11
CA ASP A 1072 -25.67 -2.86 4.80
C ASP A 1072 -25.94 -1.33 4.78
N PRO A 1073 -24.89 -0.48 4.78
CA PRO A 1073 -25.06 0.98 4.81
C PRO A 1073 -25.74 1.56 3.57
N GLU A 1074 -25.84 0.82 2.45
CA GLU A 1074 -26.59 1.28 1.27
C GLU A 1074 -28.12 1.15 1.45
N THR A 1075 -28.58 0.30 2.36
CA THR A 1075 -30.01 -0.05 2.48
C THR A 1075 -30.57 0.00 3.90
N ASP A 1076 -29.73 0.04 4.93
CA ASP A 1076 -30.14 0.07 6.33
C ASP A 1076 -29.94 1.46 6.94
N ALA A 1077 -30.82 1.81 7.89
CA ALA A 1077 -30.65 2.96 8.75
C ALA A 1077 -30.77 2.56 10.22
N ALA A 1078 -29.77 2.92 11.04
CA ALA A 1078 -29.79 2.59 12.45
C ALA A 1078 -30.90 3.34 13.17
N GLY A 1079 -31.26 4.57 12.79
CA GLY A 1079 -32.35 5.32 13.44
C GLY A 1079 -32.08 5.61 14.94
N VAL A 1080 -33.11 6.10 15.65
CA VAL A 1080 -33.03 6.54 17.05
C VAL A 1080 -34.01 5.76 17.91
N ASP A 1081 -33.57 5.27 19.07
CA ASP A 1081 -34.41 4.66 20.09
C ASP A 1081 -33.73 4.75 21.47
N TRP A 1082 -34.39 4.27 22.52
CA TRP A 1082 -33.77 4.07 23.81
C TRP A 1082 -32.70 2.99 23.74
N ILE A 1083 -31.47 3.35 24.11
CA ILE A 1083 -30.34 2.43 24.26
C ILE A 1083 -29.76 2.52 25.66
N LEU A 1084 -29.07 1.48 26.11
CA LEU A 1084 -28.25 1.56 27.32
C LEU A 1084 -27.08 2.51 27.07
N ALA A 1085 -26.87 3.48 27.96
CA ALA A 1085 -25.84 4.52 27.81
C ALA A 1085 -24.42 3.94 27.72
N GLU A 1086 -24.19 2.78 28.34
CA GLU A 1086 -22.94 2.03 28.29
C GLU A 1086 -22.58 1.56 26.87
N ASN A 1087 -23.57 1.51 25.96
CA ASN A 1087 -23.40 1.11 24.55
C ASN A 1087 -23.47 2.30 23.58
N TRP A 1088 -23.44 3.56 24.05
CA TRP A 1088 -23.61 4.72 23.18
C TRP A 1088 -22.44 4.89 22.19
N TRP A 1089 -22.75 5.22 20.94
CA TRP A 1089 -21.78 5.54 19.89
C TRP A 1089 -22.01 6.97 19.35
N PRO A 1090 -20.95 7.72 19.03
CA PRO A 1090 -21.08 8.91 18.20
C PRO A 1090 -21.53 8.51 16.78
N TYR A 1091 -22.21 9.41 16.06
CA TYR A 1091 -22.62 9.19 14.68
C TYR A 1091 -21.41 9.29 13.75
N GLN A 1092 -20.69 8.18 13.62
CA GLN A 1092 -19.45 8.00 12.87
C GLN A 1092 -19.34 6.55 12.39
N ARG A 1093 -18.41 6.27 11.46
CA ARG A 1093 -18.11 4.89 11.02
C ARG A 1093 -17.61 4.04 12.20
N PRO A 1094 -17.95 2.75 12.27
CA PRO A 1094 -17.44 1.86 13.31
C PRO A 1094 -15.91 1.71 13.28
N THR A 1095 -15.30 1.87 12.10
CA THR A 1095 -13.85 1.86 11.89
C THR A 1095 -13.15 3.20 12.17
N PHE A 1096 -13.91 4.27 12.44
CA PHE A 1096 -13.41 5.60 12.76
C PHE A 1096 -14.36 6.31 13.75
N VAL A 1097 -14.37 5.87 15.01
CA VAL A 1097 -15.36 6.33 16.01
C VAL A 1097 -15.09 7.76 16.49
N THR A 1098 -13.81 8.13 16.66
CA THR A 1098 -13.40 9.49 16.99
C THR A 1098 -11.94 9.68 16.54
N PRO A 1099 -11.53 10.89 16.14
CA PRO A 1099 -10.15 11.12 15.73
C PRO A 1099 -9.14 10.83 16.85
N PRO A 1100 -7.92 10.34 16.53
CA PRO A 1100 -6.93 9.89 17.51
C PRO A 1100 -6.17 11.06 18.15
N PHE A 1101 -6.90 11.97 18.79
CA PHE A 1101 -6.37 13.11 19.52
C PHE A 1101 -7.44 13.74 20.43
N ALA A 1102 -6.98 14.47 21.44
CA ALA A 1102 -7.82 15.18 22.41
C ALA A 1102 -8.84 16.16 21.78
N GLY A 1103 -9.93 16.41 22.50
CA GLY A 1103 -11.06 17.24 22.03
C GLY A 1103 -10.77 18.74 22.01
N TYR A 1104 -10.26 19.29 23.10
CA TYR A 1104 -10.21 20.74 23.35
C TYR A 1104 -8.95 21.41 22.78
N VAL A 1105 -9.04 22.40 21.91
CA VAL A 1105 -10.24 22.93 21.21
C VAL A 1105 -10.51 22.20 19.89
N SER A 1106 -11.71 22.34 19.33
CA SER A 1106 -12.07 21.76 18.04
C SER A 1106 -11.23 22.37 16.91
N GLY A 1107 -10.42 21.53 16.25
CA GLY A 1107 -9.63 21.96 15.09
C GLY A 1107 -10.51 22.44 13.94
N HIS A 1108 -11.64 21.77 13.68
CA HIS A 1108 -12.58 22.17 12.63
C HIS A 1108 -13.14 23.58 12.88
N SER A 1109 -13.50 23.89 14.13
CA SER A 1109 -14.01 25.22 14.52
C SER A 1109 -12.94 26.30 14.31
N THR A 1110 -11.68 26.00 14.65
CA THR A 1110 -10.56 26.94 14.50
C THR A 1110 -10.17 27.16 13.03
N TYR A 1111 -9.99 26.09 12.24
CA TYR A 1111 -9.69 26.21 10.80
C TYR A 1111 -10.79 26.99 10.09
N SER A 1112 -12.04 26.60 10.29
CA SER A 1112 -13.16 27.16 9.55
C SER A 1112 -13.37 28.62 9.84
N ARG A 1113 -13.22 29.02 11.11
CA ARG A 1113 -13.40 30.43 11.45
C ARG A 1113 -12.23 31.29 10.95
N ALA A 1114 -11.01 30.77 10.99
CA ALA A 1114 -9.85 31.46 10.42
C ALA A 1114 -9.99 31.65 8.91
N ALA A 1115 -10.44 30.61 8.19
CA ALA A 1115 -10.70 30.70 6.76
C ALA A 1115 -11.79 31.73 6.44
N ALA A 1116 -12.90 31.74 7.19
CA ALA A 1116 -13.98 32.70 6.98
C ALA A 1116 -13.52 34.16 7.13
N GLU A 1117 -12.68 34.48 8.12
CA GLU A 1117 -12.11 35.82 8.27
C GLU A 1117 -11.16 36.17 7.12
N VAL A 1118 -10.32 35.22 6.67
CA VAL A 1118 -9.41 35.42 5.53
C VAL A 1118 -10.20 35.68 4.25
N LEU A 1119 -11.20 34.86 3.92
CA LEU A 1119 -12.01 35.02 2.71
C LEU A 1119 -12.77 36.35 2.74
N THR A 1120 -13.38 36.70 3.88
CA THR A 1120 -14.06 38.01 4.06
C THR A 1120 -13.10 39.18 3.81
N ALA A 1121 -11.89 39.12 4.38
CA ALA A 1121 -10.91 40.19 4.21
C ALA A 1121 -10.33 40.23 2.78
N LEU A 1122 -10.15 39.07 2.15
CA LEU A 1122 -9.60 38.91 0.80
C LEU A 1122 -10.55 39.46 -0.26
N THR A 1123 -11.83 39.07 -0.21
CA THR A 1123 -12.86 39.53 -1.16
C THR A 1123 -13.33 40.95 -0.84
N GLY A 1124 -13.18 41.39 0.42
CA GLY A 1124 -13.74 42.66 0.91
C GLY A 1124 -15.26 42.61 1.13
N ASP A 1125 -15.85 41.42 1.15
CA ASP A 1125 -17.28 41.17 1.33
C ASP A 1125 -17.48 39.96 2.26
N GLU A 1126 -18.40 40.06 3.22
CA GLU A 1126 -18.74 38.97 4.14
C GLU A 1126 -19.56 37.88 3.45
N TYR A 1127 -20.25 38.21 2.34
CA TYR A 1127 -21.06 37.29 1.58
C TYR A 1127 -20.24 36.52 0.54
N PHE A 1128 -20.67 35.29 0.26
CA PHE A 1128 -20.20 34.59 -0.94
C PHE A 1128 -20.54 35.39 -2.21
N PRO A 1129 -19.75 35.31 -3.29
CA PRO A 1129 -20.10 35.95 -4.56
C PRO A 1129 -21.53 35.60 -5.00
N GLY A 1130 -22.31 36.59 -5.46
CA GLY A 1130 -23.74 36.40 -5.73
C GLY A 1130 -24.65 36.40 -4.49
N GLY A 1131 -24.08 36.55 -3.31
CA GLY A 1131 -24.78 36.63 -2.02
C GLY A 1131 -25.08 35.27 -1.39
N MET A 1132 -24.68 34.15 -1.99
CA MET A 1132 -24.94 32.81 -1.46
C MET A 1132 -24.04 31.76 -2.14
N SER A 1133 -23.60 30.75 -1.38
CA SER A 1133 -23.07 29.49 -1.92
C SER A 1133 -23.98 28.32 -1.52
N GLY A 1134 -23.86 27.19 -2.21
CA GLY A 1134 -24.53 25.97 -1.78
C GLY A 1134 -24.04 24.69 -2.43
N PHE A 1135 -24.36 23.57 -1.78
CA PHE A 1135 -23.95 22.22 -2.17
C PHE A 1135 -25.17 21.31 -2.27
N GLU A 1136 -25.40 20.72 -3.44
CA GLU A 1136 -26.55 19.86 -3.71
C GLU A 1136 -26.36 18.44 -3.15
N ILE A 1137 -27.38 17.94 -2.48
CA ILE A 1137 -27.45 16.60 -1.89
C ILE A 1137 -28.71 15.91 -2.41
N ARG A 1138 -28.52 14.70 -2.91
CA ARG A 1138 -29.62 13.87 -3.43
C ARG A 1138 -30.03 12.83 -2.41
N ALA A 1139 -31.33 12.54 -2.38
CA ALA A 1139 -31.89 11.52 -1.52
C ALA A 1139 -31.21 10.16 -1.78
N ASN A 1140 -30.82 9.47 -0.70
CA ASN A 1140 -30.19 8.14 -0.71
C ASN A 1140 -28.89 8.03 -1.54
N GLU A 1141 -28.21 9.15 -1.85
CA GLU A 1141 -26.98 9.16 -2.67
C GLU A 1141 -25.78 9.82 -1.96
N PHE A 1142 -25.92 10.22 -0.69
CA PHE A 1142 -24.89 11.04 -0.01
C PHE A 1142 -24.35 10.45 1.29
N LEU A 1143 -25.21 9.93 2.18
CA LEU A 1143 -24.73 9.36 3.44
C LEU A 1143 -23.97 8.07 3.17
N VAL A 1144 -22.84 7.89 3.85
CA VAL A 1144 -21.93 6.76 3.66
C VAL A 1144 -22.05 5.75 4.81
N PHE A 1145 -22.61 6.17 5.95
CA PHE A 1145 -22.67 5.34 7.16
C PHE A 1145 -23.95 4.51 7.21
N GLU A 1146 -25.03 5.00 6.61
CA GLU A 1146 -26.36 4.41 6.57
C GLU A 1146 -27.19 5.03 5.43
N GLU A 1147 -28.34 4.44 5.09
CA GLU A 1147 -29.22 4.94 4.04
C GLU A 1147 -29.72 6.37 4.35
N GLY A 1148 -29.51 7.27 3.39
CA GLY A 1148 -30.11 8.59 3.38
C GLY A 1148 -29.30 9.66 2.62
N PRO A 1149 -29.69 10.93 2.71
CA PRO A 1149 -30.90 11.43 3.40
C PRO A 1149 -32.20 11.01 2.69
N SER A 1150 -33.35 11.11 3.38
CA SER A 1150 -34.63 10.69 2.80
C SER A 1150 -35.22 11.64 1.75
N VAL A 1151 -34.67 12.86 1.64
CA VAL A 1151 -35.10 13.89 0.68
C VAL A 1151 -33.90 14.59 0.05
N ASP A 1152 -34.09 15.09 -1.17
CA ASP A 1152 -33.14 16.02 -1.79
C ASP A 1152 -33.05 17.31 -0.96
N MET A 1153 -31.85 17.85 -0.81
CA MET A 1153 -31.62 19.13 -0.17
C MET A 1153 -30.39 19.85 -0.71
N THR A 1154 -30.18 21.08 -0.30
CA THR A 1154 -29.02 21.89 -0.64
C THR A 1154 -28.53 22.58 0.61
N LEU A 1155 -27.30 22.32 1.05
CA LEU A 1155 -26.68 23.16 2.08
C LEU A 1155 -26.44 24.54 1.48
N GLN A 1156 -26.79 25.60 2.19
CA GLN A 1156 -26.73 26.96 1.68
C GLN A 1156 -26.18 27.91 2.73
N TRP A 1157 -25.31 28.83 2.30
CA TRP A 1157 -24.66 29.80 3.17
C TRP A 1157 -24.66 31.17 2.53
N ALA A 1158 -25.11 32.20 3.26
CA ALA A 1158 -25.03 33.58 2.77
C ALA A 1158 -23.61 34.14 2.94
N THR A 1159 -23.02 33.93 4.13
CA THR A 1159 -21.69 34.42 4.49
C THR A 1159 -20.70 33.29 4.75
N TYR A 1160 -19.40 33.59 4.63
CA TYR A 1160 -18.35 32.64 5.01
C TYR A 1160 -18.42 32.26 6.49
N GLN A 1161 -18.88 33.20 7.33
CA GLN A 1161 -19.14 32.94 8.74
C GLN A 1161 -20.24 31.87 8.92
N ASP A 1162 -21.33 31.93 8.15
CA ASP A 1162 -22.41 30.94 8.27
C ASP A 1162 -21.92 29.53 7.94
N ALA A 1163 -21.08 29.39 6.91
CA ALA A 1163 -20.44 28.12 6.57
C ALA A 1163 -19.54 27.60 7.71
N SER A 1164 -18.72 28.49 8.29
CA SER A 1164 -17.89 28.15 9.46
C SER A 1164 -18.72 27.76 10.69
N ASP A 1165 -19.80 28.49 10.97
CA ASP A 1165 -20.65 28.23 12.14
C ASP A 1165 -21.39 26.89 12.01
N GLN A 1166 -21.83 26.56 10.79
CA GLN A 1166 -22.43 25.26 10.50
C GLN A 1166 -21.41 24.12 10.60
N THR A 1167 -20.17 24.35 10.13
CA THR A 1167 -19.05 23.38 10.28
C THR A 1167 -18.86 22.99 11.75
N SER A 1168 -18.90 23.97 12.64
CA SER A 1168 -18.77 23.74 14.07
C SER A 1168 -19.92 22.91 14.67
N LEU A 1169 -21.17 23.22 14.31
CA LEU A 1169 -22.33 22.47 14.80
C LEU A 1169 -22.33 21.00 14.34
N SER A 1170 -21.78 20.73 13.15
CA SER A 1170 -21.64 19.35 12.64
C SER A 1170 -20.90 18.43 13.62
N ARG A 1171 -19.93 18.96 14.38
CA ARG A 1171 -19.09 18.16 15.29
C ARG A 1171 -19.81 17.76 16.57
N ILE A 1172 -20.84 18.54 16.95
CA ILE A 1172 -21.71 18.24 18.09
C ILE A 1172 -22.74 17.19 17.66
N TRP A 1173 -23.40 17.37 16.50
CA TRP A 1173 -24.34 16.38 15.95
C TRP A 1173 -23.65 15.05 15.59
N GLY A 1174 -22.43 15.10 15.07
CA GLY A 1174 -21.59 13.91 14.82
C GLY A 1174 -21.11 13.23 16.11
N GLY A 1175 -21.33 13.82 17.29
CA GLY A 1175 -21.10 13.14 18.56
C GLY A 1175 -19.67 13.22 19.12
N ILE A 1176 -18.79 14.06 18.56
CA ILE A 1176 -17.34 13.95 18.82
C ILE A 1176 -16.71 15.19 19.45
N HIS A 1177 -17.45 16.28 19.58
CA HIS A 1177 -17.05 17.48 20.33
C HIS A 1177 -18.21 18.01 21.18
N PRO A 1178 -18.01 18.32 22.47
CA PRO A 1178 -18.96 19.11 23.27
C PRO A 1178 -18.84 20.62 22.95
N PRO A 1179 -19.82 21.45 23.36
CA PRO A 1179 -19.78 22.91 23.24
C PRO A 1179 -18.48 23.57 23.76
N ALA A 1180 -17.87 22.99 24.79
CA ALA A 1180 -16.61 23.48 25.36
C ALA A 1180 -15.45 23.47 24.36
N ASP A 1181 -15.45 22.55 23.39
CA ASP A 1181 -14.42 22.47 22.35
C ASP A 1181 -14.65 23.46 21.21
N ASP A 1182 -15.91 23.83 20.95
CA ASP A 1182 -16.30 24.59 19.77
C ASP A 1182 -16.04 26.10 19.92
N LEU A 1183 -16.73 26.77 20.84
CA LEU A 1183 -16.72 28.24 20.91
C LEU A 1183 -15.34 28.85 21.15
N PRO A 1184 -14.47 28.30 22.02
CA PRO A 1184 -13.09 28.77 22.12
C PRO A 1184 -12.33 28.58 20.81
N GLY A 1185 -12.58 27.48 20.10
CA GLY A 1185 -12.01 27.23 18.77
C GLY A 1185 -12.41 28.29 17.75
N ARG A 1186 -13.70 28.68 17.70
CA ARG A 1186 -14.18 29.78 16.83
C ARG A 1186 -13.53 31.11 17.21
N LEU A 1187 -13.51 31.46 18.49
CA LEU A 1187 -12.91 32.71 18.97
C LEU A 1187 -11.42 32.82 18.62
N ILE A 1188 -10.67 31.73 18.76
CA ILE A 1188 -9.26 31.66 18.36
C ILE A 1188 -9.14 31.80 16.83
N GLY A 1189 -10.00 31.12 16.07
CA GLY A 1189 -9.99 31.24 14.60
C GLY A 1189 -10.19 32.67 14.12
N ILE A 1190 -10.99 33.49 14.82
CA ILE A 1190 -11.15 34.92 14.52
C ILE A 1190 -9.80 35.65 14.58
N ASP A 1191 -9.07 35.44 15.67
CA ASP A 1191 -7.79 36.12 15.90
C ASP A 1191 -6.73 35.62 14.90
N VAL A 1192 -6.60 34.30 14.75
CA VAL A 1192 -5.66 33.67 13.80
C VAL A 1192 -5.90 34.14 12.36
N GLY A 1193 -7.14 34.13 11.87
CA GLY A 1193 -7.46 34.54 10.51
C GLY A 1193 -7.12 36.00 10.23
N ARG A 1194 -7.38 36.88 11.19
CA ARG A 1194 -7.07 38.33 11.08
C ARG A 1194 -5.58 38.60 11.10
N ASP A 1195 -4.85 37.95 12.01
CA ASP A 1195 -3.40 38.13 12.15
C ASP A 1195 -2.65 37.58 10.94
N ALA A 1196 -3.05 36.39 10.45
CA ALA A 1196 -2.50 35.81 9.23
C ALA A 1196 -2.75 36.72 8.00
N PHE A 1197 -3.96 37.24 7.82
CA PHE A 1197 -4.26 38.14 6.71
C PHE A 1197 -3.46 39.46 6.81
N ALA A 1198 -3.38 40.05 8.01
CA ALA A 1198 -2.61 41.28 8.24
C ALA A 1198 -1.11 41.08 7.96
N LEU A 1199 -0.55 39.94 8.36
CA LEU A 1199 0.84 39.63 8.05
C LEU A 1199 1.05 39.39 6.55
N ALA A 1200 0.17 38.64 5.89
CA ALA A 1200 0.23 38.39 4.44
C ALA A 1200 0.22 39.72 3.65
N GLU A 1201 -0.66 40.66 4.02
CA GLU A 1201 -0.71 42.00 3.43
C GLU A 1201 0.63 42.74 3.52
N SER A 1202 1.35 42.61 4.65
CA SER A 1202 2.67 43.23 4.81
C SER A 1202 3.76 42.65 3.88
N TYR A 1203 3.59 41.40 3.42
CA TYR A 1203 4.48 40.85 2.39
C TYR A 1203 4.12 41.42 1.01
N PHE A 1204 2.82 41.57 0.73
CA PHE A 1204 2.33 42.07 -0.56
C PHE A 1204 2.72 43.53 -0.82
N ASP A 1205 2.81 44.35 0.23
CA ASP A 1205 3.20 45.76 0.16
C ASP A 1205 4.72 46.00 0.40
N GLY A 1206 5.47 44.92 0.66
CA GLY A 1206 6.91 44.96 0.89
C GLY A 1206 7.33 45.58 2.23
N THR A 1207 6.40 45.75 3.19
CA THR A 1207 6.69 46.34 4.51
C THR A 1207 7.04 45.30 5.58
N ALA A 1208 6.85 44.01 5.30
CA ALA A 1208 7.20 42.88 6.16
C ALA A 1208 8.68 42.99 6.60
N GLN A 1209 8.90 43.03 7.91
CA GLN A 1209 10.25 43.12 8.47
C GLN A 1209 11.07 41.87 8.10
N PRO A 1210 12.38 42.00 7.79
CA PRO A 1210 13.26 40.91 7.40
C PRO A 1210 13.26 39.71 8.35
#